data_AF-A0A3D2IJZ8-F1
#
_entry.id   AF-A0A3D2IJZ8-F1
#
_cell.length_a   1.000
_cell.length_b   1.000
_cell.length_c   1.000
_cell.angle_alpha   90.00
_cell.angle_beta   90.00
_cell.angle_gamma   90.00
#
_symmetry.space_group_name_H-M   'P 1'
#
loop_
_entity.id
_entity.type
_entity.pdbx_description
1 polymer ?
#
loop_
_entity_poly.entity_id
_entity_poly.type
_entity_poly.pdbx_seq_one_letter_code
_entity_poly.pdbx_strand_id
1 'polypeptide(L)'
;MAKANTHLTHLEELVLTQGPAGYDMAKAFLLELLETLKGNTNSRVQTSVKWDGAPAMFAGVNPENGKFFVGTKSIFNKIPKINYTEEDIIKNHGHAPGLVDKLTKGLKYLPSLGIDKILQGDFMFDDEMLETVEIDGEPHYRFKPNTIVYAVPVNSQLGQEIGKSKFGIVFHTTYDSLDGGASFGADISGLKSVPGVWYDDAFFTDDTGTVTLTDDEEERVRELVNQSDAINSDINYDDLPSDLLNIYINSEIKSGKFLDNPEESFQGFLDWYSSRIQKKIDNLKSQKGKTRATENARQVMQLMSNKKSDIVNLFKVSRLLFEAKNIFIQKYNNAVYNTKHFVDDGSGDLVVTNPEGYVAVDHAGNGVKFVDRLEFSRANFAIDKGDKFTGQVNETEIEDEDDDPVVDSDFSKTVAVVPGAFKPPHNGHLDMVRKYAAIADEVMVLISRPTKAGRKLPNGREITAEDSLKIWKLLAIDLPNVDISISTHASPINAAYEYVGEEGPLKTGDKVILGCSAKDCDWKRWTGAEKYIKDGVELLTPKGTAVTPMQRKDDIPFSATDFRNALGNPNNRDEIAEFVGEENVDNVLKILGLEGKVDEIATAGGVGGSVGSVQGGSISVPLGSGSGETKKKTAKKKRKPIVMKDEDLAIANEVLRLIKERGILR
;
A
#
# COMPACT_ATOMS: atom_id res chain seq x y z
N MET A 1 -13.11 13.60 1.71
CA MET A 1 -13.08 12.95 0.38
C MET A 1 -13.45 11.50 0.59
N ALA A 2 -14.57 11.05 0.03
CA ALA A 2 -14.95 9.64 0.08
C ALA A 2 -13.93 8.85 -0.74
N LYS A 3 -13.28 7.84 -0.13
CA LYS A 3 -12.41 6.91 -0.84
C LYS A 3 -13.24 6.22 -1.92
N ALA A 4 -12.77 6.24 -3.17
CA ALA A 4 -13.34 5.42 -4.21
C ALA A 4 -13.18 3.94 -3.81
N ASN A 5 -14.27 3.18 -3.77
CA ASN A 5 -14.23 1.73 -3.62
C ASN A 5 -13.68 1.12 -4.92
N THR A 6 -12.35 1.02 -5.04
CA THR A 6 -11.69 0.48 -6.23
C THR A 6 -11.77 -1.05 -6.33
N HIS A 7 -12.09 -1.73 -5.23
CA HIS A 7 -12.31 -3.18 -5.20
C HIS A 7 -13.55 -3.52 -4.36
N LEU A 8 -14.54 -4.14 -5.01
CA LEU A 8 -15.70 -4.71 -4.33
C LEU A 8 -15.32 -6.06 -3.70
N THR A 9 -15.79 -6.32 -2.48
CA THR A 9 -15.56 -7.58 -1.74
C THR A 9 -16.59 -8.64 -2.14
N HIS A 10 -16.23 -9.93 -2.14
CA HIS A 10 -17.21 -11.00 -2.34
C HIS A 10 -18.15 -11.11 -1.14
N LEU A 11 -19.43 -11.39 -1.38
CA LEU A 11 -20.45 -11.43 -0.33
C LEU A 11 -20.04 -12.33 0.85
N GLU A 12 -19.54 -13.53 0.56
CA GLU A 12 -19.10 -14.51 1.55
C GLU A 12 -17.80 -14.14 2.30
N GLU A 13 -17.06 -13.13 1.84
CA GLU A 13 -15.83 -12.61 2.46
C GLU A 13 -16.09 -11.40 3.36
N LEU A 14 -17.28 -10.81 3.30
CA LEU A 14 -17.61 -9.64 4.14
C LEU A 14 -17.48 -9.97 5.62
N VAL A 15 -17.91 -11.18 6.03
CA VAL A 15 -17.77 -11.64 7.43
C VAL A 15 -16.30 -11.76 7.87
N LEU A 16 -15.38 -12.03 6.95
CA LEU A 16 -13.94 -12.10 7.23
C LEU A 16 -13.33 -10.70 7.35
N THR A 17 -13.70 -9.81 6.43
CA THR A 17 -13.07 -8.50 6.25
C THR A 17 -13.66 -7.41 7.14
N GLN A 18 -14.92 -7.55 7.55
CA GLN A 18 -15.66 -6.56 8.33
C GLN A 18 -16.32 -7.15 9.58
N GLY A 19 -16.04 -8.42 9.90
CA GLY A 19 -16.53 -9.07 11.11
C GLY A 19 -18.07 -9.11 11.20
N PRO A 20 -18.66 -8.79 12.38
CA PRO A 20 -20.11 -8.81 12.57
C PRO A 20 -20.87 -7.90 11.59
N ALA A 21 -20.36 -6.69 11.32
CA ALA A 21 -21.00 -5.76 10.39
C ALA A 21 -21.01 -6.29 8.96
N GLY A 22 -19.94 -6.99 8.56
CA GLY A 22 -19.86 -7.67 7.27
C GLY A 22 -20.85 -8.82 7.13
N TYR A 23 -21.05 -9.59 8.21
CA TYR A 23 -22.07 -10.63 8.25
C TYR A 23 -23.47 -10.05 8.06
N ASP A 24 -23.81 -9.02 8.83
CA ASP A 24 -25.13 -8.36 8.76
C ASP A 24 -25.40 -7.81 7.35
N MET A 25 -24.37 -7.23 6.72
CA MET A 25 -24.45 -6.76 5.33
C MET A 25 -24.70 -7.92 4.36
N ALA A 26 -23.89 -8.99 4.43
CA ALA A 26 -24.04 -10.16 3.55
C ALA A 26 -25.45 -10.79 3.67
N LYS A 27 -25.94 -10.93 4.90
CA LYS A 27 -27.28 -11.41 5.21
C LYS A 27 -28.36 -10.50 4.62
N ALA A 28 -28.24 -9.20 4.81
CA ALA A 28 -29.20 -8.23 4.27
C ALA A 28 -29.29 -8.35 2.75
N PHE A 29 -28.16 -8.42 2.05
CA PHE A 29 -28.12 -8.64 0.60
C PHE A 29 -28.87 -9.91 0.18
N LEU A 30 -28.60 -11.06 0.81
CA LEU A 30 -29.25 -12.33 0.45
C LEU A 30 -30.76 -12.28 0.67
N LEU A 31 -31.22 -11.70 1.77
CA LEU A 31 -32.65 -11.58 2.08
C LEU A 31 -33.36 -10.57 1.17
N GLU A 32 -32.73 -9.43 0.87
CA GLU A 32 -33.30 -8.44 -0.03
C GLU A 32 -33.37 -8.96 -1.47
N LEU A 33 -32.36 -9.69 -1.94
CA LEU A 33 -32.39 -10.39 -3.23
C LEU A 33 -33.53 -11.42 -3.29
N LEU A 34 -33.74 -12.17 -2.20
CA LEU A 34 -34.85 -13.13 -2.11
C LEU A 34 -36.21 -12.43 -2.25
N GLU A 35 -36.40 -11.28 -1.60
CA GLU A 35 -37.63 -10.50 -1.75
C GLU A 35 -37.77 -9.86 -3.14
N THR A 36 -36.68 -9.45 -3.78
CA THR A 36 -36.68 -8.97 -5.18
C THR A 36 -37.20 -10.05 -6.12
N LEU A 37 -36.65 -11.27 -6.06
CA LEU A 37 -37.01 -12.35 -6.99
C LEU A 37 -38.40 -12.98 -6.71
N LYS A 38 -39.09 -12.55 -5.66
CA LYS A 38 -40.51 -12.86 -5.39
C LYS A 38 -41.50 -11.94 -6.11
N GLY A 39 -41.02 -10.94 -6.84
CA GLY A 39 -41.88 -9.93 -7.49
C GLY A 39 -42.43 -8.89 -6.51
N ASN A 40 -41.79 -8.72 -5.34
CA ASN A 40 -42.16 -7.68 -4.39
C ASN A 40 -41.48 -6.36 -4.78
N THR A 41 -42.22 -5.46 -5.45
CA THR A 41 -41.73 -4.19 -6.04
C THR A 41 -41.18 -3.16 -5.05
N ASN A 42 -41.11 -3.49 -3.75
CA ASN A 42 -40.52 -2.67 -2.69
C ASN A 42 -39.10 -3.11 -2.31
N SER A 43 -38.55 -4.12 -3.00
CA SER A 43 -37.22 -4.63 -2.68
C SER A 43 -36.13 -3.58 -2.95
N ARG A 44 -35.04 -3.70 -2.18
CA ARG A 44 -34.08 -2.63 -1.96
C ARG A 44 -32.67 -2.91 -2.49
N VAL A 45 -32.52 -3.98 -3.26
CA VAL A 45 -31.25 -4.40 -3.87
C VAL A 45 -31.46 -4.58 -5.36
N GLN A 46 -30.54 -4.01 -6.12
CA GLN A 46 -30.44 -4.18 -7.56
C GLN A 46 -29.20 -5.02 -7.87
N THR A 47 -29.37 -6.08 -8.66
CA THR A 47 -28.26 -6.89 -9.16
C THR A 47 -27.89 -6.40 -10.54
N SER A 48 -26.62 -6.12 -10.78
CA SER A 48 -26.09 -5.84 -12.11
C SER A 48 -25.18 -6.95 -12.65
N VAL A 49 -25.30 -7.23 -13.94
CA VAL A 49 -24.38 -8.07 -14.72
C VAL A 49 -23.12 -7.27 -15.02
N LYS A 50 -21.96 -7.86 -14.77
CA LYS A 50 -20.72 -7.33 -15.33
C LYS A 50 -20.63 -7.73 -16.79
N TRP A 51 -20.86 -6.76 -17.66
CA TRP A 51 -20.59 -6.92 -19.07
C TRP A 51 -19.09 -6.72 -19.32
N ASP A 52 -18.47 -7.64 -20.05
CA ASP A 52 -17.08 -7.54 -20.53
C ASP A 52 -16.99 -6.58 -21.72
N GLY A 53 -17.32 -5.31 -21.46
CA GLY A 53 -17.27 -4.22 -22.43
C GLY A 53 -15.94 -3.48 -22.39
N ALA A 54 -15.46 -3.01 -23.54
CA ALA A 54 -14.29 -2.13 -23.61
C ALA A 54 -14.30 -1.22 -24.86
N PRO A 55 -13.86 0.04 -24.74
CA PRO A 55 -13.34 0.70 -23.54
C PRO A 55 -14.45 1.27 -22.64
N ALA A 56 -14.08 1.56 -21.39
CA ALA A 56 -14.91 2.39 -20.51
C ALA A 56 -15.07 3.80 -21.10
N MET A 57 -16.31 4.24 -21.24
CA MET A 57 -16.70 5.50 -21.85
C MET A 57 -17.55 6.32 -20.88
N PHE A 58 -17.16 7.59 -20.71
CA PHE A 58 -17.92 8.61 -20.01
C PHE A 58 -18.66 9.45 -21.04
N ALA A 59 -19.95 9.68 -20.82
CA ALA A 59 -20.78 10.50 -21.69
C ALA A 59 -21.78 11.31 -20.86
N GLY A 60 -22.01 12.56 -21.27
CA GLY A 60 -22.92 13.43 -20.54
C GLY A 60 -22.76 14.90 -20.89
N VAL A 61 -23.53 15.74 -20.21
CA VAL A 61 -23.42 17.19 -20.34
C VAL A 61 -22.44 17.71 -19.30
N ASN A 62 -21.41 18.45 -19.74
CA ASN A 62 -20.51 19.09 -18.79
C ASN A 62 -21.27 20.24 -18.08
N PRO A 63 -21.43 20.20 -16.74
CA PRO A 63 -22.16 21.23 -16.01
C PRO A 63 -21.52 22.63 -16.09
N GLU A 64 -20.22 22.72 -16.33
CA GLU A 64 -19.50 24.01 -16.41
C GLU A 64 -19.80 24.79 -17.70
N ASN A 65 -20.08 24.10 -18.80
CA ASN A 65 -20.23 24.74 -20.12
C ASN A 65 -21.47 24.32 -20.91
N GLY A 66 -22.27 23.37 -20.38
CA GLY A 66 -23.50 22.88 -20.99
C GLY A 66 -23.32 22.09 -22.29
N LYS A 67 -22.08 21.70 -22.64
CA LYS A 67 -21.80 20.93 -23.85
C LYS A 67 -21.78 19.44 -23.54
N PHE A 68 -22.37 18.67 -24.44
CA PHE A 68 -22.21 17.22 -24.44
C PHE A 68 -20.75 16.86 -24.71
N PHE A 69 -20.25 15.84 -24.01
CA PHE A 69 -18.91 15.33 -24.21
C PHE A 69 -18.88 13.81 -24.15
N VAL A 70 -17.80 13.24 -24.68
CA VAL A 70 -17.38 11.88 -24.40
C VAL A 70 -15.94 11.83 -23.90
N GLY A 71 -15.58 10.79 -23.17
CA GLY A 71 -14.21 10.61 -22.70
C GLY A 71 -13.94 9.22 -22.15
N THR A 72 -12.69 8.99 -21.78
CA THR A 72 -12.28 7.82 -20.99
C THR A 72 -12.02 8.26 -19.55
N LYS A 73 -11.46 7.38 -18.70
CA LYS A 73 -11.00 7.76 -17.35
C LYS A 73 -10.05 8.98 -17.34
N SER A 74 -9.43 9.32 -18.48
CA SER A 74 -8.60 10.51 -18.63
C SER A 74 -9.31 11.84 -18.41
N ILE A 75 -10.64 11.89 -18.31
CA ILE A 75 -11.37 13.10 -17.91
C ILE A 75 -11.02 13.54 -16.47
N PHE A 76 -10.54 12.63 -15.62
CA PHE A 76 -10.17 12.92 -14.23
C PHE A 76 -8.67 13.19 -14.03
N ASN A 77 -7.89 13.26 -15.12
CA ASN A 77 -6.47 13.60 -15.01
C ASN A 77 -6.29 15.03 -14.47
N LYS A 78 -5.11 15.31 -13.89
CA LYS A 78 -4.70 16.69 -13.51
C LYS A 78 -4.94 17.72 -14.62
N ILE A 79 -4.75 17.28 -15.87
CA ILE A 79 -5.19 17.99 -17.07
C ILE A 79 -6.27 17.11 -17.72
N PRO A 80 -7.55 17.41 -17.51
CA PRO A 80 -8.67 16.63 -18.05
C PRO A 80 -8.62 16.52 -19.57
N LYS A 81 -8.74 15.30 -20.09
CA LYS A 81 -8.91 15.05 -21.52
C LYS A 81 -10.39 14.79 -21.82
N ILE A 82 -11.14 15.88 -21.95
CA ILE A 82 -12.57 15.87 -22.28
C ILE A 82 -12.72 16.14 -23.78
N ASN A 83 -13.61 15.42 -24.46
CA ASN A 83 -13.80 15.56 -25.90
C ASN A 83 -15.20 16.08 -26.22
N TYR A 84 -15.28 17.31 -26.73
CA TYR A 84 -16.54 17.92 -27.17
C TYR A 84 -16.73 17.83 -28.69
N THR A 85 -15.63 17.69 -29.43
CA THR A 85 -15.62 17.55 -30.89
C THR A 85 -14.72 16.40 -31.32
N GLU A 86 -14.83 15.99 -32.59
CA GLU A 86 -13.95 14.97 -33.18
C GLU A 86 -12.47 15.40 -33.15
N GLU A 87 -12.19 16.70 -33.30
CA GLU A 87 -10.83 17.23 -33.21
C GLU A 87 -10.25 17.08 -31.80
N ASP A 88 -11.07 17.24 -30.75
CA ASP A 88 -10.64 16.99 -29.38
C ASP A 88 -10.26 15.51 -29.19
N ILE A 89 -11.06 14.58 -29.76
CA ILE A 89 -10.78 13.14 -29.71
C ILE A 89 -9.43 12.84 -30.37
N ILE A 90 -9.20 13.34 -31.59
CA ILE A 90 -7.94 13.15 -32.32
C ILE A 90 -6.77 13.74 -31.53
N LYS A 91 -6.93 14.94 -30.97
CA LYS A 91 -5.90 15.59 -30.16
C LYS A 91 -5.55 14.81 -28.89
N ASN A 92 -6.56 14.28 -28.20
CA ASN A 92 -6.39 13.61 -26.91
C ASN A 92 -5.98 12.13 -27.04
N HIS A 93 -6.42 11.47 -28.11
CA HIS A 93 -6.40 10.01 -28.30
C HIS A 93 -5.89 9.55 -29.69
N GLY A 94 -5.41 10.44 -30.56
CA GLY A 94 -4.99 10.10 -31.94
C GLY A 94 -3.89 9.05 -32.10
N HIS A 95 -3.20 8.69 -31.01
CA HIS A 95 -2.25 7.59 -30.95
C HIS A 95 -2.94 6.20 -30.90
N ALA A 96 -4.25 6.14 -30.68
CA ALA A 96 -5.04 4.92 -30.54
C ALA A 96 -6.25 4.94 -31.51
N PRO A 97 -6.06 4.58 -32.80
CA PRO A 97 -7.10 4.72 -33.83
C PRO A 97 -8.42 4.01 -33.52
N GLY A 98 -8.36 2.79 -32.94
CA GLY A 98 -9.57 2.06 -32.54
C GLY A 98 -10.34 2.73 -31.40
N LEU A 99 -9.64 3.40 -30.47
CA LEU A 99 -10.28 4.20 -29.43
C LEU A 99 -10.91 5.47 -30.00
N VAL A 100 -10.22 6.11 -30.96
CA VAL A 100 -10.73 7.31 -31.66
C VAL A 100 -12.04 6.99 -32.37
N ASP A 101 -12.12 5.88 -33.10
CA ASP A 101 -13.35 5.49 -33.80
C ASP A 101 -14.52 5.28 -32.82
N LYS A 102 -14.30 4.48 -31.77
CA LYS A 102 -15.32 4.22 -30.73
C LYS A 102 -15.81 5.49 -30.05
N LEU A 103 -14.89 6.38 -29.64
CA LEU A 103 -15.25 7.68 -29.05
C LEU A 103 -15.99 8.58 -30.05
N THR A 104 -15.63 8.53 -31.34
CA THR A 104 -16.28 9.33 -32.38
C THR A 104 -17.71 8.87 -32.61
N LYS A 105 -17.95 7.55 -32.68
CA LYS A 105 -19.30 6.96 -32.72
C LYS A 105 -20.08 7.32 -31.43
N GLY A 106 -19.45 7.26 -30.27
CA GLY A 106 -20.04 7.70 -29.00
C GLY A 106 -20.48 9.17 -29.02
N LEU A 107 -19.62 10.08 -29.47
CA LEU A 107 -19.91 11.51 -29.58
C LEU A 107 -21.04 11.80 -30.56
N LYS A 108 -21.16 10.99 -31.63
CA LYS A 108 -22.20 11.12 -32.64
C LYS A 108 -23.57 10.61 -32.17
N TYR A 109 -23.61 9.45 -31.51
CA TYR A 109 -24.88 8.75 -31.26
C TYR A 109 -25.44 8.96 -29.84
N LEU A 110 -24.59 9.00 -28.81
CA LEU A 110 -25.05 9.13 -27.41
C LEU A 110 -25.77 10.44 -27.05
N PRO A 111 -25.53 11.61 -27.70
CA PRO A 111 -26.29 12.83 -27.37
C PRO A 111 -27.80 12.67 -27.54
N SER A 112 -28.23 11.80 -28.45
CA SER A 112 -29.65 11.59 -28.76
C SER A 112 -30.42 10.88 -27.64
N LEU A 113 -29.72 10.20 -26.73
CA LEU A 113 -30.30 9.54 -25.57
C LEU A 113 -30.88 10.54 -24.55
N GLY A 114 -30.44 11.81 -24.57
CA GLY A 114 -30.87 12.81 -23.60
C GLY A 114 -30.23 12.62 -22.22
N ILE A 115 -28.93 12.34 -22.18
CA ILE A 115 -28.18 12.17 -20.93
C ILE A 115 -28.04 13.53 -20.22
N ASP A 116 -28.66 13.69 -19.05
CA ASP A 116 -28.63 14.94 -18.28
C ASP A 116 -27.40 15.07 -17.36
N LYS A 117 -26.99 13.96 -16.73
CA LYS A 117 -25.81 13.87 -15.85
C LYS A 117 -24.58 13.38 -16.62
N ILE A 118 -23.60 12.83 -15.92
CA ILE A 118 -22.48 12.10 -16.51
C ILE A 118 -22.68 10.62 -16.20
N LEU A 119 -22.74 9.80 -17.25
CA LEU A 119 -22.81 8.34 -17.14
C LEU A 119 -21.48 7.74 -17.55
N GLN A 120 -21.05 6.71 -16.83
CA GLN A 120 -20.01 5.81 -17.25
C GLN A 120 -20.63 4.48 -17.65
N GLY A 121 -20.23 4.00 -18.82
CA GLY A 121 -20.58 2.68 -19.30
C GLY A 121 -19.44 2.04 -20.06
N ASP A 122 -19.60 0.77 -20.37
CA ASP A 122 -18.64 0.01 -21.16
C ASP A 122 -19.20 -0.22 -22.57
N PHE A 123 -18.38 0.09 -23.56
CA PHE A 123 -18.71 -0.12 -24.97
C PHE A 123 -18.84 -1.62 -25.26
N MET A 124 -19.92 -2.01 -25.94
CA MET A 124 -20.22 -3.41 -26.25
C MET A 124 -19.96 -3.74 -27.73
N PHE A 125 -20.53 -2.97 -28.64
CA PHE A 125 -20.35 -3.21 -30.07
C PHE A 125 -20.62 -1.94 -30.88
N ASP A 126 -20.16 -1.96 -32.12
CA ASP A 126 -20.70 -1.13 -33.17
C ASP A 126 -21.15 -2.03 -34.32
N ASP A 127 -21.82 -1.47 -35.33
CA ASP A 127 -22.37 -2.25 -36.44
C ASP A 127 -21.31 -2.94 -37.31
N GLU A 128 -20.05 -2.51 -37.24
CA GLU A 128 -18.95 -3.13 -37.97
C GLU A 128 -18.40 -4.36 -37.24
N MET A 129 -18.68 -4.50 -35.94
CA MET A 129 -18.29 -5.65 -35.11
C MET A 129 -19.30 -6.80 -35.15
N LEU A 130 -20.52 -6.58 -35.64
CA LEU A 130 -21.58 -7.60 -35.64
C LEU A 130 -21.38 -8.59 -36.79
N GLU A 131 -21.14 -9.85 -36.44
CA GLU A 131 -21.11 -10.98 -37.37
C GLU A 131 -22.38 -11.81 -37.24
N THR A 132 -22.88 -12.42 -38.32
CA THR A 132 -23.96 -13.41 -38.22
C THR A 132 -23.37 -14.80 -38.34
N VAL A 133 -23.60 -15.64 -37.33
CA VAL A 133 -23.10 -17.02 -37.26
C VAL A 133 -24.25 -17.98 -36.97
N GLU A 134 -24.12 -19.24 -37.38
CA GLU A 134 -25.09 -20.29 -37.05
C GLU A 134 -24.58 -21.08 -35.84
N ILE A 135 -25.37 -21.13 -34.76
CA ILE A 135 -25.06 -21.87 -33.53
C ILE A 135 -26.26 -22.74 -33.22
N ASP A 136 -26.06 -24.06 -33.12
CA ASP A 136 -27.12 -25.06 -32.89
C ASP A 136 -28.28 -24.99 -33.91
N GLY A 137 -27.98 -24.62 -35.16
CA GLY A 137 -28.98 -24.51 -36.23
C GLY A 137 -29.84 -23.23 -36.19
N GLU A 138 -29.52 -22.27 -35.31
CA GLU A 138 -30.19 -20.98 -35.23
C GLU A 138 -29.19 -19.83 -35.53
N PRO A 139 -29.58 -18.82 -36.33
CA PRO A 139 -28.73 -17.66 -36.59
C PRO A 139 -28.58 -16.76 -35.36
N HIS A 140 -27.36 -16.36 -35.05
CA HIS A 140 -27.00 -15.47 -33.94
C HIS A 140 -26.15 -14.28 -34.43
N TYR A 141 -26.35 -13.11 -33.85
CA TYR A 141 -25.40 -12.01 -33.92
C TYR A 141 -24.25 -12.26 -32.95
N ARG A 142 -23.01 -12.27 -33.44
CA ARG A 142 -21.78 -12.50 -32.70
C ARG A 142 -20.95 -11.22 -32.64
N PHE A 143 -20.46 -10.86 -31.46
CA PHE A 143 -19.52 -9.75 -31.26
C PHE A 143 -18.62 -9.98 -30.05
N LYS A 144 -17.43 -9.37 -30.05
CA LYS A 144 -16.44 -9.49 -28.97
C LYS A 144 -15.98 -8.09 -28.56
N PRO A 145 -16.55 -7.47 -27.51
CA PRO A 145 -16.18 -6.12 -27.08
C PRO A 145 -14.74 -6.06 -26.54
N ASN A 146 -14.36 -7.11 -25.80
CA ASN A 146 -13.07 -7.25 -25.15
C ASN A 146 -12.56 -8.70 -25.23
N THR A 147 -12.83 -9.54 -24.23
CA THR A 147 -12.31 -10.91 -24.11
C THR A 147 -13.39 -11.95 -24.40
N ILE A 148 -14.62 -11.73 -23.93
CA ILE A 148 -15.78 -12.61 -24.11
C ILE A 148 -16.47 -12.35 -25.45
N VAL A 149 -16.85 -13.44 -26.12
CA VAL A 149 -17.68 -13.43 -27.32
C VAL A 149 -19.15 -13.55 -26.90
N TYR A 150 -19.97 -12.61 -27.33
CA TYR A 150 -21.41 -12.62 -27.12
C TYR A 150 -22.08 -13.15 -28.38
N ALA A 151 -23.07 -14.04 -28.23
CA ALA A 151 -23.95 -14.45 -29.32
C ALA A 151 -25.42 -14.33 -28.93
N VAL A 152 -26.18 -13.57 -29.71
CA VAL A 152 -27.59 -13.29 -29.45
C VAL A 152 -28.43 -13.84 -30.61
N PRO A 153 -29.45 -14.69 -30.37
CA PRO A 153 -30.30 -15.20 -31.45
C PRO A 153 -30.92 -14.05 -32.24
N VAL A 154 -30.76 -14.06 -33.57
CA VAL A 154 -31.18 -12.95 -34.45
C VAL A 154 -32.69 -12.67 -34.32
N ASN A 155 -33.48 -13.72 -34.11
CA ASN A 155 -34.93 -13.62 -34.03
C ASN A 155 -35.46 -13.24 -32.64
N SER A 156 -34.60 -13.22 -31.61
CA SER A 156 -34.97 -12.75 -30.27
C SER A 156 -35.28 -11.25 -30.27
N GLN A 157 -36.04 -10.76 -29.28
CA GLN A 157 -36.31 -9.33 -29.13
C GLN A 157 -35.00 -8.53 -29.06
N LEU A 158 -34.07 -8.98 -28.22
CA LEU A 158 -32.74 -8.36 -28.09
C LEU A 158 -31.94 -8.42 -29.40
N GLY A 159 -31.97 -9.54 -30.12
CA GLY A 159 -31.31 -9.68 -31.42
C GLY A 159 -31.82 -8.65 -32.43
N GLN A 160 -33.13 -8.38 -32.46
CA GLN A 160 -33.71 -7.37 -33.34
C GLN A 160 -33.31 -5.94 -32.94
N GLU A 161 -33.10 -5.66 -31.66
CA GLU A 161 -32.62 -4.36 -31.16
C GLU A 161 -31.14 -4.15 -31.52
N ILE A 162 -30.31 -5.16 -31.26
CA ILE A 162 -28.88 -5.17 -31.63
C ILE A 162 -28.72 -4.99 -33.14
N GLY A 163 -29.43 -5.76 -33.96
CA GLY A 163 -29.34 -5.70 -35.42
C GLY A 163 -29.77 -4.36 -36.04
N LYS A 164 -30.54 -3.54 -35.32
CA LYS A 164 -30.95 -2.18 -35.73
C LYS A 164 -30.00 -1.09 -35.21
N SER A 165 -29.07 -1.45 -34.35
CA SER A 165 -28.20 -0.51 -33.64
C SER A 165 -26.87 -0.32 -34.34
N LYS A 166 -26.34 0.89 -34.24
CA LYS A 166 -25.02 1.31 -34.76
C LYS A 166 -23.97 1.40 -33.66
N PHE A 167 -24.43 1.44 -32.42
CA PHE A 167 -23.61 1.58 -31.24
C PHE A 167 -24.31 0.91 -30.07
N GLY A 168 -23.56 0.09 -29.32
CA GLY A 168 -24.00 -0.62 -28.12
C GLY A 168 -23.16 -0.21 -26.92
N ILE A 169 -23.79 0.14 -25.81
CA ILE A 169 -23.13 0.51 -24.55
C ILE A 169 -23.95 0.05 -23.35
N VAL A 170 -23.29 -0.40 -22.28
CA VAL A 170 -23.98 -0.68 -21.00
C VAL A 170 -23.52 0.31 -19.95
N PHE A 171 -24.46 1.08 -19.38
CA PHE A 171 -24.16 2.05 -18.33
C PHE A 171 -24.18 1.40 -16.94
N HIS A 172 -23.21 1.75 -16.11
CA HIS A 172 -23.06 1.14 -14.78
C HIS A 172 -22.78 2.14 -13.64
N THR A 173 -22.44 3.40 -13.95
CA THR A 173 -22.18 4.44 -12.92
C THR A 173 -22.76 5.79 -13.34
N THR A 174 -23.32 6.53 -12.38
CA THR A 174 -23.69 7.96 -12.54
C THR A 174 -22.77 8.85 -11.71
N TYR A 175 -22.44 10.02 -12.27
CA TYR A 175 -21.69 11.10 -11.62
C TYR A 175 -22.52 12.39 -11.68
N ASP A 176 -22.62 13.09 -10.55
CA ASP A 176 -23.28 14.39 -10.48
C ASP A 176 -22.45 15.51 -11.11
N SER A 177 -21.12 15.37 -11.10
CA SER A 177 -20.19 16.34 -11.67
C SER A 177 -18.81 15.72 -11.91
N LEU A 178 -17.95 16.43 -12.66
CA LEU A 178 -16.57 16.01 -12.94
C LEU A 178 -15.66 16.02 -11.70
N ASP A 179 -16.08 16.71 -10.63
CA ASP A 179 -15.42 16.85 -9.33
C ASP A 179 -16.15 16.11 -8.18
N GLY A 180 -17.30 15.49 -8.47
CA GLY A 180 -18.19 14.86 -7.50
C GLY A 180 -17.88 13.38 -7.20
N GLY A 181 -18.49 12.86 -6.13
CA GLY A 181 -18.42 11.44 -5.78
C GLY A 181 -19.27 10.59 -6.74
N ALA A 182 -18.79 9.39 -7.06
CA ALA A 182 -19.53 8.42 -7.86
C ALA A 182 -20.69 7.81 -7.05
N SER A 183 -21.87 7.66 -7.66
CA SER A 183 -22.93 6.79 -7.15
C SER A 183 -22.95 5.49 -7.94
N PHE A 184 -22.92 4.35 -7.25
CA PHE A 184 -23.09 3.05 -7.90
C PHE A 184 -24.51 2.94 -8.47
N GLY A 185 -24.59 2.49 -9.73
CA GLY A 185 -25.82 2.41 -10.51
C GLY A 185 -26.02 3.59 -11.45
N ALA A 186 -26.20 3.28 -12.73
CA ALA A 186 -26.56 4.27 -13.73
C ALA A 186 -28.07 4.52 -13.69
N ASP A 187 -28.49 5.76 -13.43
CA ASP A 187 -29.89 6.14 -13.66
C ASP A 187 -30.10 6.35 -15.17
N ILE A 188 -30.60 5.31 -15.83
CA ILE A 188 -30.95 5.36 -17.26
C ILE A 188 -32.44 5.60 -17.51
N SER A 189 -33.26 5.72 -16.45
CA SER A 189 -34.72 5.80 -16.55
C SER A 189 -35.22 6.99 -17.38
N GLY A 190 -34.42 8.06 -17.44
CA GLY A 190 -34.67 9.24 -18.25
C GLY A 190 -34.18 9.16 -19.70
N LEU A 191 -33.45 8.10 -20.08
CA LEU A 191 -32.89 7.98 -21.43
C LEU A 191 -33.96 7.61 -22.46
N LYS A 192 -33.79 8.17 -23.66
CA LYS A 192 -34.69 7.91 -24.79
C LYS A 192 -34.22 6.67 -25.54
N SER A 193 -35.15 5.75 -25.84
CA SER A 193 -34.91 4.74 -26.88
C SER A 193 -34.85 5.44 -28.24
N VAL A 194 -33.70 5.38 -28.89
CA VAL A 194 -33.44 6.06 -30.18
C VAL A 194 -32.96 5.06 -31.23
N PRO A 195 -33.39 5.20 -32.49
CA PRO A 195 -32.88 4.35 -33.56
C PRO A 195 -31.37 4.46 -33.69
N GLY A 196 -30.67 3.32 -33.76
CA GLY A 196 -29.24 3.27 -33.97
C GLY A 196 -28.41 3.22 -32.68
N VAL A 197 -29.01 3.25 -31.49
CA VAL A 197 -28.30 3.01 -30.23
C VAL A 197 -29.03 1.94 -29.44
N TRP A 198 -28.30 0.88 -29.14
CA TRP A 198 -28.68 -0.04 -28.09
C TRP A 198 -27.97 0.41 -26.81
N TYR A 199 -28.72 0.53 -25.73
CA TYR A 199 -28.14 0.70 -24.42
C TYR A 199 -28.93 -0.12 -23.43
N ASP A 200 -28.23 -0.54 -22.39
CA ASP A 200 -28.84 -1.15 -21.22
C ASP A 200 -28.24 -0.50 -19.97
N ASP A 201 -28.94 -0.65 -18.85
CA ASP A 201 -28.22 -0.57 -17.59
C ASP A 201 -27.64 -1.93 -17.29
N ALA A 202 -26.63 -1.97 -16.44
CA ALA A 202 -26.09 -3.24 -16.04
C ALA A 202 -27.11 -4.06 -15.21
N PHE A 203 -28.29 -3.52 -14.84
CA PHE A 203 -29.19 -4.10 -13.84
C PHE A 203 -30.21 -5.08 -14.41
N PHE A 204 -30.58 -6.09 -13.61
CA PHE A 204 -31.73 -6.93 -13.93
C PHE A 204 -33.03 -6.16 -13.67
N THR A 205 -33.82 -5.95 -14.72
CA THR A 205 -35.21 -5.55 -14.60
C THR A 205 -36.11 -6.80 -14.47
N ASP A 206 -37.03 -6.77 -13.52
CA ASP A 206 -38.04 -7.84 -13.29
C ASP A 206 -39.05 -7.97 -14.45
N ASP A 207 -38.92 -7.11 -15.48
CA ASP A 207 -39.83 -7.00 -16.62
C ASP A 207 -39.90 -8.27 -17.49
N THR A 208 -38.99 -9.22 -17.28
CA THR A 208 -38.94 -10.48 -18.02
C THR A 208 -39.71 -11.62 -17.37
N GLY A 209 -40.10 -11.53 -16.09
CA GLY A 209 -40.71 -12.65 -15.35
C GLY A 209 -39.88 -13.95 -15.38
N THR A 210 -38.60 -13.86 -15.73
CA THR A 210 -37.73 -14.99 -16.10
C THR A 210 -36.83 -15.42 -14.94
N VAL A 211 -36.70 -14.62 -13.86
CA VAL A 211 -35.78 -14.87 -12.74
C VAL A 211 -36.52 -15.04 -11.41
N THR A 212 -37.51 -15.92 -11.33
CA THR A 212 -38.16 -16.23 -10.04
C THR A 212 -37.49 -17.41 -9.34
N LEU A 213 -37.39 -17.37 -8.02
CA LEU A 213 -37.03 -18.54 -7.21
C LEU A 213 -38.24 -19.48 -7.09
N THR A 214 -37.98 -20.79 -6.99
CA THR A 214 -39.00 -21.78 -6.57
C THR A 214 -39.15 -21.77 -5.06
N ASP A 215 -40.30 -22.19 -4.54
CA ASP A 215 -40.56 -22.28 -3.09
C ASP A 215 -39.46 -23.06 -2.34
N ASP A 216 -38.96 -24.17 -2.94
CA ASP A 216 -37.89 -24.99 -2.37
C ASP A 216 -36.55 -24.24 -2.28
N GLU A 217 -36.20 -23.46 -3.31
CA GLU A 217 -34.97 -22.67 -3.33
C GLU A 217 -35.03 -21.51 -2.34
N GLU A 218 -36.20 -20.89 -2.18
CA GLU A 218 -36.41 -19.85 -1.17
C GLU A 218 -36.28 -20.41 0.25
N GLU A 219 -36.92 -21.54 0.53
CA GLU A 219 -36.80 -22.21 1.83
C GLU A 219 -35.34 -22.55 2.09
N ARG A 220 -34.63 -23.04 1.07
CA ARG A 220 -33.20 -23.36 1.19
C ARG A 220 -32.34 -22.14 1.50
N VAL A 221 -32.55 -21.00 0.83
CA VAL A 221 -31.82 -19.75 1.15
C VAL A 221 -32.09 -19.34 2.60
N ARG A 222 -33.35 -19.35 3.04
CA ARG A 222 -33.72 -19.00 4.43
C ARG A 222 -33.10 -19.95 5.44
N GLU A 223 -33.08 -21.24 5.14
CA GLU A 223 -32.43 -22.26 5.97
C GLU A 223 -30.93 -21.97 6.14
N LEU A 224 -30.21 -21.72 5.03
CA LEU A 224 -28.78 -21.41 5.04
C LEU A 224 -28.46 -20.13 5.82
N VAL A 225 -29.27 -19.08 5.66
CA VAL A 225 -29.12 -17.83 6.44
C VAL A 225 -29.39 -18.07 7.93
N ASN A 226 -30.43 -18.82 8.29
CA ASN A 226 -30.74 -19.12 9.69
C ASN A 226 -29.64 -19.99 10.35
N GLN A 227 -29.08 -20.96 9.64
CA GLN A 227 -27.94 -21.73 10.11
C GLN A 227 -26.71 -20.84 10.32
N SER A 228 -26.49 -19.90 9.40
CA SER A 228 -25.42 -18.91 9.52
C SER A 228 -25.61 -18.05 10.76
N ASP A 229 -26.82 -17.55 11.02
CA ASP A 229 -27.13 -16.73 12.21
C ASP A 229 -26.78 -17.44 13.51
N ALA A 230 -27.20 -18.70 13.62
CA ALA A 230 -26.96 -19.52 14.80
C ALA A 230 -25.45 -19.66 15.07
N ILE A 231 -24.68 -20.01 14.04
CA ILE A 231 -23.22 -20.21 14.17
C ILE A 231 -22.51 -18.88 14.40
N ASN A 232 -22.92 -17.81 13.72
CA ASN A 232 -22.30 -16.49 13.79
C ASN A 232 -22.36 -15.90 15.21
N SER A 233 -23.45 -16.18 15.93
CA SER A 233 -23.63 -15.72 17.31
C SER A 233 -22.62 -16.31 18.31
N ASP A 234 -21.99 -17.42 17.95
CA ASP A 234 -20.98 -18.11 18.76
C ASP A 234 -19.53 -17.72 18.40
N ILE A 235 -19.32 -16.79 17.46
CA ILE A 235 -17.98 -16.38 17.01
C ILE A 235 -17.48 -15.20 17.85
N ASN A 236 -16.31 -15.35 18.47
CA ASN A 236 -15.55 -14.22 18.96
C ASN A 236 -14.60 -13.69 17.87
N TYR A 237 -14.93 -12.52 17.32
CA TYR A 237 -14.17 -11.86 16.25
C TYR A 237 -12.87 -11.20 16.71
N ASP A 238 -12.67 -11.03 18.02
CA ASP A 238 -11.48 -10.39 18.56
C ASP A 238 -10.23 -11.23 18.26
N ASP A 239 -9.16 -10.56 17.83
CA ASP A 239 -7.85 -11.14 17.54
C ASP A 239 -7.84 -12.27 16.49
N LEU A 240 -8.84 -12.32 15.62
CA LEU A 240 -8.83 -13.25 14.48
C LEU A 240 -7.84 -12.79 13.41
N PRO A 241 -7.04 -13.71 12.82
CA PRO A 241 -6.07 -13.36 11.79
C PRO A 241 -6.75 -13.23 10.41
N SER A 242 -7.74 -12.34 10.28
CA SER A 242 -8.61 -12.21 9.10
C SER A 242 -7.86 -12.10 7.78
N ASP A 243 -6.77 -11.33 7.74
CA ASP A 243 -5.96 -11.17 6.51
C ASP A 243 -5.34 -12.50 6.07
N LEU A 244 -4.79 -13.28 7.01
CA LEU A 244 -4.20 -14.59 6.71
C LEU A 244 -5.26 -15.61 6.31
N LEU A 245 -6.43 -15.56 6.95
CA LEU A 245 -7.57 -16.40 6.59
C LEU A 245 -8.04 -16.11 5.17
N ASN A 246 -8.14 -14.84 4.80
CA ASN A 246 -8.55 -14.43 3.45
C ASN A 246 -7.57 -14.94 2.38
N ILE A 247 -6.26 -14.79 2.61
CA ILE A 247 -5.22 -15.29 1.69
C ILE A 247 -5.31 -16.82 1.57
N TYR A 248 -5.46 -17.52 2.69
CA TYR A 248 -5.58 -18.98 2.67
C TYR A 248 -6.82 -19.45 1.92
N ILE A 249 -7.98 -18.86 2.17
CA ILE A 249 -9.24 -19.19 1.48
C ILE A 249 -9.08 -19.02 -0.03
N ASN A 250 -8.43 -17.94 -0.47
CA ASN A 250 -8.12 -17.73 -1.89
C ASN A 250 -7.25 -18.86 -2.45
N SER A 251 -6.26 -19.35 -1.69
CA SER A 251 -5.45 -20.50 -2.10
C SER A 251 -6.25 -21.80 -2.20
N GLU A 252 -7.24 -22.00 -1.34
CA GLU A 252 -8.14 -23.16 -1.39
C GLU A 252 -9.04 -23.11 -2.63
N ILE A 253 -9.57 -21.93 -2.97
CA ILE A 253 -10.35 -21.69 -4.20
C ILE A 253 -9.55 -22.01 -5.45
N LYS A 254 -8.28 -21.60 -5.50
CA LYS A 254 -7.38 -21.92 -6.62
C LYS A 254 -7.17 -23.43 -6.78
N SER A 255 -7.30 -24.20 -5.70
CA SER A 255 -7.26 -25.67 -5.73
C SER A 255 -8.58 -26.32 -6.14
N GLY A 256 -9.62 -25.52 -6.42
CA GLY A 256 -10.95 -25.98 -6.81
C GLY A 256 -11.86 -26.38 -5.64
N LYS A 257 -11.52 -25.97 -4.41
CA LYS A 257 -12.30 -26.23 -3.19
C LYS A 257 -12.67 -24.92 -2.52
N PHE A 258 -13.76 -24.90 -1.76
CA PHE A 258 -14.08 -23.73 -0.94
C PHE A 258 -14.68 -24.16 0.39
N LEU A 259 -13.84 -24.37 1.40
CA LEU A 259 -14.28 -24.62 2.77
C LEU A 259 -15.27 -25.80 2.88
N ASP A 260 -15.10 -26.82 2.03
CA ASP A 260 -16.02 -27.96 1.94
C ASP A 260 -16.09 -28.74 3.26
N ASN A 261 -14.96 -28.81 3.98
CA ASN A 261 -14.89 -29.29 5.35
C ASN A 261 -14.13 -28.27 6.22
N PRO A 262 -14.82 -27.41 6.98
CA PRO A 262 -14.21 -26.35 7.79
C PRO A 262 -13.13 -26.82 8.78
N GLU A 263 -13.23 -28.05 9.30
CA GLU A 263 -12.21 -28.60 10.20
C GLU A 263 -10.94 -29.00 9.43
N GLU A 264 -11.10 -29.59 8.25
CA GLU A 264 -9.97 -29.89 7.36
C GLU A 264 -9.35 -28.60 6.81
N SER A 265 -10.16 -27.61 6.43
CA SER A 265 -9.67 -26.30 5.99
C SER A 265 -8.94 -25.57 7.12
N PHE A 266 -9.34 -25.72 8.38
CA PHE A 266 -8.56 -25.19 9.50
C PHE A 266 -7.19 -25.86 9.64
N GLN A 267 -7.14 -27.19 9.50
CA GLN A 267 -5.84 -27.88 9.49
C GLN A 267 -4.99 -27.46 8.28
N GLY A 268 -5.61 -27.35 7.10
CA GLY A 268 -4.99 -26.85 5.88
C GLY A 268 -4.44 -25.43 6.05
N PHE A 269 -5.15 -24.56 6.77
CA PHE A 269 -4.70 -23.21 7.09
C PHE A 269 -3.43 -23.22 7.94
N LEU A 270 -3.38 -24.05 8.99
CA LEU A 270 -2.19 -24.22 9.82
C LEU A 270 -0.99 -24.75 9.01
N ASP A 271 -1.23 -25.75 8.18
CA ASP A 271 -0.19 -26.37 7.35
C ASP A 271 0.33 -25.41 6.28
N TRP A 272 -0.58 -24.65 5.66
CA TRP A 272 -0.27 -23.59 4.70
C TRP A 272 0.58 -22.49 5.35
N TYR A 273 0.17 -21.99 6.51
CA TYR A 273 0.92 -20.95 7.23
C TYR A 273 2.29 -21.45 7.64
N SER A 274 2.37 -22.66 8.21
CA SER A 274 3.64 -23.29 8.60
C SER A 274 4.58 -23.43 7.40
N SER A 275 4.08 -23.89 6.26
CA SER A 275 4.87 -24.02 5.03
C SER A 275 5.37 -22.67 4.50
N ARG A 276 4.50 -21.66 4.51
CA ARG A 276 4.82 -20.28 4.09
C ARG A 276 5.93 -19.68 4.96
N ILE A 277 5.84 -19.82 6.28
CA ILE A 277 6.85 -19.29 7.19
C ILE A 277 8.15 -20.10 7.15
N GLN A 278 8.09 -21.43 6.98
CA GLN A 278 9.29 -22.25 6.85
C GLN A 278 10.14 -21.82 5.64
N LYS A 279 9.51 -21.59 4.48
CA LYS A 279 10.21 -21.05 3.30
C LYS A 279 10.92 -19.73 3.60
N LYS A 280 10.29 -18.83 4.36
CA LYS A 280 10.92 -17.57 4.78
C LYS A 280 12.09 -17.79 5.72
N ILE A 281 11.92 -18.66 6.72
CA ILE A 281 12.99 -19.02 7.67
C ILE A 281 14.20 -19.57 6.92
N ASP A 282 13.97 -20.41 5.92
CA ASP A 282 15.03 -21.01 5.11
C ASP A 282 15.85 -19.95 4.36
N ASN A 283 15.18 -18.91 3.87
CA ASN A 283 15.77 -17.78 3.15
C ASN A 283 16.55 -16.79 4.05
N LEU A 284 16.36 -16.83 5.38
CA LEU A 284 17.10 -15.94 6.29
C LEU A 284 18.57 -16.35 6.39
N LYS A 285 19.48 -15.37 6.29
CA LYS A 285 20.93 -15.63 6.29
C LYS A 285 21.52 -15.84 7.70
N SER A 286 20.86 -15.32 8.74
CA SER A 286 21.40 -15.35 10.12
C SER A 286 20.68 -16.38 10.99
N GLN A 287 21.44 -17.12 11.80
CA GLN A 287 20.87 -18.11 12.73
C GLN A 287 19.96 -17.47 13.79
N LYS A 288 20.29 -16.23 14.21
CA LYS A 288 19.47 -15.45 15.15
C LYS A 288 18.13 -15.04 14.51
N GLY A 289 18.14 -14.62 13.25
CA GLY A 289 16.93 -14.32 12.48
C GLY A 289 16.04 -15.56 12.32
N LYS A 290 16.63 -16.70 11.97
CA LYS A 290 15.91 -18.00 11.90
C LYS A 290 15.24 -18.35 13.21
N THR A 291 15.96 -18.21 14.33
CA THR A 291 15.44 -18.54 15.67
C THR A 291 14.27 -17.62 16.05
N ARG A 292 14.40 -16.30 15.81
CA ARG A 292 13.33 -15.33 16.09
C ARG A 292 12.09 -15.59 15.24
N ALA A 293 12.26 -15.79 13.93
CA ALA A 293 11.17 -16.08 13.02
C ALA A 293 10.46 -17.39 13.41
N THR A 294 11.21 -18.40 13.84
CA THR A 294 10.64 -19.67 14.33
C THR A 294 9.81 -19.47 15.60
N GLU A 295 10.29 -18.70 16.58
CA GLU A 295 9.54 -18.45 17.81
C GLU A 295 8.29 -17.60 17.56
N ASN A 296 8.37 -16.58 16.70
CA ASN A 296 7.21 -15.79 16.29
C ASN A 296 6.17 -16.67 15.57
N ALA A 297 6.60 -17.53 14.66
CA ALA A 297 5.73 -18.48 13.98
C ALA A 297 5.00 -19.38 14.99
N ARG A 298 5.73 -19.86 16.01
CA ARG A 298 5.17 -20.69 17.08
C ARG A 298 4.09 -19.95 17.88
N GLN A 299 4.32 -18.68 18.21
CA GLN A 299 3.35 -17.85 18.93
C GLN A 299 2.09 -17.57 18.11
N VAL A 300 2.25 -17.25 16.82
CA VAL A 300 1.12 -17.04 15.91
C VAL A 300 0.31 -18.33 15.72
N MET A 301 0.98 -19.46 15.51
CA MET A 301 0.33 -20.78 15.41
C MET A 301 -0.42 -21.15 16.69
N GLN A 302 0.12 -20.79 17.86
CA GLN A 302 -0.55 -21.00 19.14
C GLN A 302 -1.80 -20.11 19.27
N LEU A 303 -1.73 -18.84 18.86
CA LEU A 303 -2.88 -17.95 18.83
C LEU A 303 -3.99 -18.49 17.91
N MET A 304 -3.64 -18.91 16.69
CA MET A 304 -4.56 -19.54 15.74
C MET A 304 -5.21 -20.80 16.32
N SER A 305 -4.40 -21.66 16.96
CA SER A 305 -4.89 -22.89 17.60
C SER A 305 -5.84 -22.61 18.75
N ASN A 306 -5.59 -21.57 19.56
CA ASN A 306 -6.47 -21.15 20.64
C ASN A 306 -7.81 -20.62 20.11
N LYS A 307 -7.81 -20.01 18.92
CA LYS A 307 -8.98 -19.47 18.22
C LYS A 307 -9.62 -20.49 17.26
N LYS A 308 -9.25 -21.78 17.34
CA LYS A 308 -9.74 -22.82 16.44
C LYS A 308 -11.26 -22.81 16.28
N SER A 309 -12.01 -22.79 17.39
CA SER A 309 -13.47 -22.85 17.34
C SER A 309 -14.07 -21.66 16.60
N ASP A 310 -13.56 -20.45 16.87
CA ASP A 310 -14.00 -19.22 16.22
C ASP A 310 -13.70 -19.26 14.71
N ILE A 311 -12.49 -19.69 14.33
CA ILE A 311 -12.06 -19.77 12.91
C ILE A 311 -12.88 -20.83 12.15
N VAL A 312 -13.10 -22.00 12.75
CA VAL A 312 -13.92 -23.05 12.14
C VAL A 312 -15.37 -22.58 11.97
N ASN A 313 -15.93 -21.88 12.94
CA ASN A 313 -17.28 -21.32 12.82
C ASN A 313 -17.34 -20.21 11.77
N LEU A 314 -16.30 -19.38 11.66
CA LEU A 314 -16.17 -18.38 10.61
C LEU A 314 -16.12 -19.01 9.21
N PHE A 315 -15.39 -20.12 9.05
CA PHE A 315 -15.39 -20.89 7.81
C PHE A 315 -16.75 -21.48 7.48
N LYS A 316 -17.49 -22.02 8.47
CA LYS A 316 -18.87 -22.49 8.27
C LYS A 316 -19.79 -21.36 7.80
N VAL A 317 -19.73 -20.19 8.45
CA VAL A 317 -20.56 -19.03 8.06
C VAL A 317 -20.22 -18.59 6.64
N SER A 318 -18.94 -18.43 6.30
CA SER A 318 -18.52 -18.06 4.95
C SER A 318 -18.98 -19.09 3.90
N ARG A 319 -18.90 -20.39 4.22
CA ARG A 319 -19.40 -21.46 3.35
C ARG A 319 -20.91 -21.39 3.14
N LEU A 320 -21.69 -21.21 4.20
CA LEU A 320 -23.15 -21.12 4.12
C LEU A 320 -23.60 -19.89 3.31
N LEU A 321 -22.93 -18.74 3.49
CA LEU A 321 -23.16 -17.54 2.69
C LEU A 321 -22.83 -17.78 1.20
N PHE A 322 -21.74 -18.49 0.90
CA PHE A 322 -21.38 -18.89 -0.46
C PHE A 322 -22.44 -19.82 -1.09
N GLU A 323 -22.94 -20.81 -0.35
CA GLU A 323 -24.00 -21.70 -0.83
C GLU A 323 -25.30 -20.94 -1.11
N ALA A 324 -25.71 -20.05 -0.19
CA ALA A 324 -26.91 -19.24 -0.36
C ALA A 324 -26.78 -18.32 -1.58
N LYS A 325 -25.63 -17.64 -1.72
CA LYS A 325 -25.29 -16.81 -2.88
C LYS A 325 -25.38 -17.61 -4.20
N ASN A 326 -24.85 -18.81 -4.24
CA ASN A 326 -24.80 -19.60 -5.48
C ASN A 326 -26.18 -20.01 -6.01
N ILE A 327 -27.21 -20.11 -5.16
CA ILE A 327 -28.60 -20.34 -5.61
C ILE A 327 -29.05 -19.20 -6.54
N PHE A 328 -28.79 -17.95 -6.15
CA PHE A 328 -29.11 -16.79 -6.98
C PHE A 328 -28.23 -16.73 -8.22
N ILE A 329 -26.93 -17.03 -8.13
CA ILE A 329 -26.03 -17.04 -9.29
C ILE A 329 -26.53 -18.03 -10.34
N GLN A 330 -26.95 -19.22 -9.93
CA GLN A 330 -27.53 -20.21 -10.85
C GLN A 330 -28.81 -19.69 -11.51
N LYS A 331 -29.66 -18.95 -10.78
CA LYS A 331 -30.84 -18.31 -11.38
C LYS A 331 -30.48 -17.24 -12.39
N TYR A 332 -29.55 -16.36 -12.05
CA TYR A 332 -29.10 -15.33 -12.97
C TYR A 332 -28.43 -15.94 -14.20
N ASN A 333 -27.57 -16.94 -14.04
CA ASN A 333 -26.97 -17.66 -15.17
C ASN A 333 -28.07 -18.26 -16.06
N ASN A 334 -29.07 -18.94 -15.47
CA ASN A 334 -30.23 -19.50 -16.17
C ASN A 334 -31.02 -18.46 -16.98
N ALA A 335 -31.18 -17.25 -16.45
CA ALA A 335 -31.88 -16.15 -17.11
C ALA A 335 -31.05 -15.50 -18.22
N VAL A 336 -29.74 -15.37 -18.01
CA VAL A 336 -28.80 -14.79 -18.97
C VAL A 336 -28.59 -15.71 -20.19
N TYR A 337 -28.90 -17.01 -20.14
CA TYR A 337 -28.80 -17.91 -21.31
C TYR A 337 -29.69 -17.54 -22.52
N ASN A 338 -30.60 -16.57 -22.39
CA ASN A 338 -31.26 -15.98 -23.58
C ASN A 338 -30.26 -15.23 -24.48
N THR A 339 -29.06 -14.91 -23.97
CA THR A 339 -27.85 -14.54 -24.72
C THR A 339 -26.75 -15.58 -24.46
N LYS A 340 -26.31 -16.32 -25.49
CA LYS A 340 -25.24 -17.30 -25.33
C LYS A 340 -23.90 -16.55 -25.21
N HIS A 341 -23.23 -16.71 -24.08
CA HIS A 341 -21.88 -16.17 -23.85
C HIS A 341 -20.85 -17.25 -24.16
N PHE A 342 -19.77 -16.89 -24.85
CA PHE A 342 -18.72 -17.81 -25.25
C PHE A 342 -17.34 -17.25 -24.88
N VAL A 343 -16.46 -18.14 -24.41
CA VAL A 343 -15.03 -17.88 -24.32
C VAL A 343 -14.36 -18.55 -25.52
N ASP A 344 -13.46 -17.82 -26.15
CA ASP A 344 -12.53 -18.36 -27.13
C ASP A 344 -11.32 -18.89 -26.35
N ASP A 345 -11.14 -20.21 -26.33
CA ASP A 345 -10.07 -20.87 -25.57
C ASP A 345 -8.72 -20.89 -26.32
N GLY A 346 -8.62 -20.17 -27.45
CA GLY A 346 -7.44 -20.10 -28.28
C GLY A 346 -7.28 -21.27 -29.25
N SER A 347 -8.13 -22.30 -29.18
CA SER A 347 -8.17 -23.41 -30.14
C SER A 347 -8.98 -23.08 -31.41
N GLY A 348 -9.73 -21.96 -31.39
CA GLY A 348 -10.68 -21.59 -32.44
C GLY A 348 -12.09 -22.16 -32.22
N ASP A 349 -12.30 -22.98 -31.19
CA ASP A 349 -13.61 -23.44 -30.76
C ASP A 349 -14.20 -22.50 -29.69
N LEU A 350 -15.51 -22.25 -29.75
CA LEU A 350 -16.23 -21.43 -28.78
C LEU A 350 -16.82 -22.32 -27.69
N VAL A 351 -16.40 -22.10 -26.44
CA VAL A 351 -16.95 -22.80 -25.27
C VAL A 351 -18.00 -21.92 -24.62
N VAL A 352 -19.21 -22.47 -24.39
CA VAL A 352 -20.28 -21.76 -23.66
C VAL A 352 -19.77 -21.45 -22.25
N THR A 353 -19.80 -20.17 -21.86
CA THR A 353 -19.42 -19.71 -20.52
C THR A 353 -20.60 -19.05 -19.81
N ASN A 354 -20.57 -19.03 -18.48
CA ASN A 354 -21.40 -18.12 -17.70
C ASN A 354 -20.82 -16.68 -17.76
N PRO A 355 -21.63 -15.63 -17.50
CA PRO A 355 -21.14 -14.26 -17.34
C PRO A 355 -20.01 -14.18 -16.31
N GLU A 356 -19.09 -13.21 -16.45
CA GLU A 356 -17.92 -13.04 -15.54
C GLU A 356 -18.31 -12.91 -14.06
N GLY A 357 -19.55 -12.48 -13.82
CA GLY A 357 -20.18 -12.45 -12.53
C GLY A 357 -21.11 -11.25 -12.38
N TYR A 358 -21.71 -11.13 -11.21
CA TYR A 358 -22.69 -10.10 -10.91
C TYR A 358 -22.16 -9.17 -9.81
N VAL A 359 -22.77 -7.99 -9.70
CA VAL A 359 -22.60 -7.07 -8.57
C VAL A 359 -23.98 -6.80 -7.99
N ALA A 360 -24.19 -7.05 -6.70
CA ALA A 360 -25.40 -6.60 -6.02
C ALA A 360 -25.12 -5.26 -5.35
N VAL A 361 -26.02 -4.29 -5.51
CA VAL A 361 -25.93 -2.94 -4.94
C VAL A 361 -27.18 -2.65 -4.12
N ASP A 362 -27.01 -2.17 -2.89
CA ASP A 362 -28.13 -1.72 -2.04
C ASP A 362 -28.46 -0.22 -2.28
N HIS A 363 -29.60 0.27 -1.76
CA HIS A 363 -29.97 1.71 -1.87
C HIS A 363 -29.01 2.67 -1.15
N ALA A 364 -28.15 2.17 -0.27
CA ALA A 364 -27.11 2.98 0.36
C ALA A 364 -25.87 3.11 -0.54
N GLY A 365 -25.83 2.43 -1.69
CA GLY A 365 -24.74 2.42 -2.65
C GLY A 365 -23.60 1.47 -2.27
N ASN A 366 -23.81 0.57 -1.30
CA ASN A 366 -22.85 -0.48 -1.00
C ASN A 366 -22.93 -1.53 -2.10
N GLY A 367 -21.80 -1.88 -2.72
CA GLY A 367 -21.71 -2.92 -3.74
C GLY A 367 -21.00 -4.16 -3.22
N VAL A 368 -21.47 -5.34 -3.60
CA VAL A 368 -20.85 -6.63 -3.28
C VAL A 368 -20.65 -7.46 -4.54
N LYS A 369 -19.50 -8.12 -4.66
CA LYS A 369 -19.26 -9.06 -5.76
C LYS A 369 -20.08 -10.32 -5.55
N PHE A 370 -20.77 -10.72 -6.60
CA PHE A 370 -21.71 -11.83 -6.61
C PHE A 370 -21.33 -12.78 -7.75
N VAL A 371 -20.26 -13.56 -7.53
CA VAL A 371 -19.56 -14.37 -8.56
C VAL A 371 -19.40 -15.81 -8.06
N ASP A 372 -19.56 -16.81 -8.95
CA ASP A 372 -19.16 -18.20 -8.65
C ASP A 372 -17.64 -18.27 -8.72
N ARG A 373 -17.01 -18.28 -7.56
CA ARG A 373 -15.55 -18.21 -7.45
C ARG A 373 -14.85 -19.49 -7.90
N LEU A 374 -15.51 -20.64 -7.78
CA LEU A 374 -14.94 -21.93 -8.18
C LEU A 374 -14.97 -22.07 -9.69
N GLU A 375 -16.06 -21.65 -10.34
CA GLU A 375 -16.13 -21.59 -11.80
C GLU A 375 -15.17 -20.53 -12.36
N PHE A 376 -15.19 -19.31 -11.82
CA PHE A 376 -14.31 -18.22 -12.24
C PHE A 376 -12.83 -18.59 -12.12
N SER A 377 -12.42 -19.20 -11.00
CA SER A 377 -11.05 -19.67 -10.83
C SER A 377 -10.68 -20.75 -11.84
N ARG A 378 -11.57 -21.73 -12.10
CA ARG A 378 -11.31 -22.80 -13.08
C ARG A 378 -11.17 -22.26 -14.50
N ALA A 379 -12.01 -21.32 -14.91
CA ALA A 379 -11.96 -20.71 -16.23
C ALA A 379 -10.61 -20.00 -16.45
N ASN A 380 -10.15 -19.19 -15.49
CA ASN A 380 -8.88 -18.48 -15.59
C ASN A 380 -7.65 -19.42 -15.64
N PHE A 381 -7.65 -20.52 -14.88
CA PHE A 381 -6.55 -21.50 -14.90
C PHE A 381 -6.58 -22.45 -16.11
N ALA A 382 -7.73 -22.66 -16.73
CA ALA A 382 -7.83 -23.46 -17.96
C ALA A 382 -7.17 -22.73 -19.14
N ILE A 383 -7.33 -21.40 -19.20
CA ILE A 383 -6.73 -20.53 -20.21
C ILE A 383 -5.20 -20.51 -20.11
N ASP A 384 -4.64 -20.52 -18.89
CA ASP A 384 -3.19 -20.56 -18.64
C ASP A 384 -2.51 -21.88 -19.10
N LYS A 385 -3.28 -22.95 -19.28
CA LYS A 385 -2.78 -24.27 -19.69
C LYS A 385 -2.98 -24.58 -21.18
N GLY A 386 -3.52 -23.63 -21.97
CA GLY A 386 -3.72 -23.75 -23.42
C GLY A 386 -2.55 -23.18 -24.24
N ASP A 387 -2.03 -23.99 -25.16
CA ASP A 387 -0.82 -23.76 -25.96
C ASP A 387 -0.74 -22.42 -26.74
N LYS A 388 0.39 -21.72 -26.55
CA LYS A 388 1.01 -20.71 -27.45
C LYS A 388 0.08 -19.67 -28.10
N PHE A 389 -0.04 -18.51 -27.44
CA PHE A 389 -0.21 -17.22 -28.15
C PHE A 389 1.09 -16.41 -28.10
N THR A 390 1.84 -16.46 -29.21
CA THR A 390 2.84 -15.44 -29.55
C THR A 390 2.14 -14.31 -30.29
N GLY A 391 1.96 -13.18 -29.63
CA GLY A 391 1.38 -11.97 -30.21
C GLY A 391 1.46 -10.79 -29.27
N GLN A 392 2.70 -10.38 -28.93
CA GLN A 392 3.04 -9.17 -28.18
C GLN A 392 2.05 -8.80 -27.06
N VAL A 393 2.02 -9.64 -26.03
CA VAL A 393 1.86 -9.14 -24.66
C VAL A 393 3.17 -8.46 -24.32
N ASN A 394 3.15 -7.21 -23.86
CA ASN A 394 4.36 -6.58 -23.33
C ASN A 394 4.86 -7.43 -22.15
N GLU A 395 6.02 -8.07 -22.32
CA GLU A 395 6.79 -8.76 -21.28
C GLU A 395 7.42 -7.77 -20.29
N THR A 396 6.61 -6.91 -19.68
CA THR A 396 6.97 -6.23 -18.45
C THR A 396 5.99 -6.66 -17.38
N GLU A 397 6.52 -7.51 -16.49
CA GLU A 397 5.96 -7.83 -15.17
C GLU A 397 4.77 -8.81 -15.17
N ILE A 398 5.03 -10.05 -15.58
CA ILE A 398 4.47 -11.20 -14.85
C ILE A 398 5.54 -11.56 -13.81
N GLU A 399 5.63 -10.74 -12.76
CA GLU A 399 6.15 -11.19 -11.47
C GLU A 399 5.00 -11.89 -10.73
N ASP A 400 5.34 -12.88 -9.93
CA ASP A 400 4.46 -13.73 -9.14
C ASP A 400 3.56 -12.92 -8.15
N GLU A 401 2.54 -12.20 -8.64
CA GLU A 401 1.66 -11.34 -7.81
C GLU A 401 0.69 -12.11 -6.87
N ASP A 402 0.81 -13.43 -6.78
CA ASP A 402 0.12 -14.24 -5.78
C ASP A 402 1.07 -15.01 -4.84
N ASP A 403 2.36 -14.96 -5.13
CA ASP A 403 3.40 -15.21 -4.14
C ASP A 403 4.00 -13.84 -3.82
N ASP A 404 3.14 -12.89 -3.42
CA ASP A 404 3.59 -11.70 -2.73
C ASP A 404 4.50 -12.25 -1.62
N PRO A 405 5.84 -12.05 -1.67
CA PRO A 405 6.61 -12.31 -0.51
C PRO A 405 5.94 -11.39 0.49
N VAL A 406 5.36 -11.94 1.55
CA VAL A 406 5.19 -11.13 2.74
C VAL A 406 6.63 -10.81 3.13
N VAL A 407 7.12 -9.71 2.55
CA VAL A 407 8.31 -9.01 2.91
C VAL A 407 8.08 -8.67 4.39
N ASP A 408 9.14 -8.44 5.16
CA ASP A 408 9.04 -8.01 6.58
C ASP A 408 8.13 -6.77 6.81
N SER A 409 7.55 -6.22 5.74
CA SER A 409 6.65 -5.11 5.65
C SER A 409 5.20 -5.38 6.08
N ASP A 410 4.72 -6.62 6.23
CA ASP A 410 3.30 -6.86 6.63
C ASP A 410 3.10 -7.27 8.10
N PHE A 411 4.19 -7.29 8.87
CA PHE A 411 4.11 -7.43 10.32
C PHE A 411 4.39 -6.09 10.96
N SER A 412 3.54 -5.68 11.89
CA SER A 412 3.81 -4.52 12.73
C SER A 412 5.16 -4.69 13.42
N LYS A 413 6.04 -3.72 13.22
CA LYS A 413 7.41 -3.74 13.74
C LYS A 413 7.64 -2.62 14.74
N THR A 414 8.55 -2.85 15.67
CA THR A 414 9.08 -1.82 16.56
C THR A 414 10.30 -1.19 15.93
N VAL A 415 10.23 0.09 15.56
CA VAL A 415 11.33 0.85 14.96
C VAL A 415 11.88 1.87 15.95
N ALA A 416 13.19 1.84 16.21
CA ALA A 416 13.86 2.85 17.02
C ALA A 416 14.55 3.90 16.16
N VAL A 417 14.11 5.16 16.25
CA VAL A 417 14.69 6.28 15.50
C VAL A 417 15.66 7.04 16.40
N VAL A 418 16.93 7.05 16.01
CA VAL A 418 18.04 7.66 16.77
C VAL A 418 18.63 8.83 15.97
N PRO A 419 18.08 10.04 16.12
CA PRO A 419 18.57 11.20 15.41
C PRO A 419 19.73 11.89 16.14
N GLY A 420 20.66 12.46 15.38
CA GLY A 420 21.77 13.23 15.94
C GLY A 420 22.61 13.94 14.88
N ALA A 421 23.49 14.82 15.32
CA ALA A 421 24.51 15.41 14.44
C ALA A 421 25.72 14.47 14.26
N PHE A 422 26.02 13.68 15.29
CA PHE A 422 27.08 12.67 15.35
C PHE A 422 28.44 13.18 14.82
N LYS A 423 28.96 14.27 15.40
CA LYS A 423 30.22 14.92 14.95
C LYS A 423 31.39 14.75 15.92
N PRO A 424 32.08 13.61 15.99
CA PRO A 424 31.80 12.32 15.34
C PRO A 424 30.91 11.40 16.20
N PRO A 425 30.41 10.26 15.68
CA PRO A 425 29.85 9.19 16.52
C PRO A 425 30.95 8.53 17.37
N HIS A 426 30.57 7.88 18.47
CA HIS A 426 31.50 7.27 19.45
C HIS A 426 30.80 6.13 20.21
N ASN A 427 31.55 5.39 21.03
CA ASN A 427 31.08 4.20 21.77
C ASN A 427 29.85 4.46 22.64
N GLY A 428 29.72 5.62 23.29
CA GLY A 428 28.47 5.97 23.98
C GLY A 428 27.23 6.06 23.08
N HIS A 429 27.37 6.48 21.82
CA HIS A 429 26.27 6.43 20.85
C HIS A 429 26.03 4.99 20.38
N LEU A 430 27.10 4.24 20.12
CA LEU A 430 27.02 2.84 19.70
C LEU A 430 26.33 1.98 20.76
N ASP A 431 26.63 2.18 22.05
CA ASP A 431 25.97 1.50 23.17
C ASP A 431 24.46 1.81 23.21
N MET A 432 24.08 3.07 23.03
CA MET A 432 22.66 3.44 22.91
C MET A 432 21.99 2.72 21.72
N VAL A 433 22.63 2.70 20.55
CA VAL A 433 22.12 2.00 19.36
C VAL A 433 22.04 0.49 19.61
N ARG A 434 23.01 -0.13 20.29
CA ARG A 434 22.98 -1.54 20.68
C ARG A 434 21.82 -1.86 21.60
N LYS A 435 21.54 -1.00 22.59
CA LYS A 435 20.40 -1.15 23.50
C LYS A 435 19.07 -1.07 22.75
N TYR A 436 18.93 -0.13 21.81
CA TYR A 436 17.75 -0.06 20.96
C TYR A 436 17.64 -1.25 20.00
N ALA A 437 18.74 -1.68 19.38
CA ALA A 437 18.79 -2.84 18.49
C ALA A 437 18.44 -4.15 19.20
N ALA A 438 18.55 -4.21 20.53
CA ALA A 438 18.15 -5.36 21.34
C ALA A 438 16.63 -5.41 21.61
N ILE A 439 15.93 -4.28 21.55
CA ILE A 439 14.49 -4.18 21.89
C ILE A 439 13.60 -3.79 20.70
N ALA A 440 14.19 -3.31 19.60
CA ALA A 440 13.50 -2.94 18.37
C ALA A 440 13.77 -3.98 17.27
N ASP A 441 12.82 -4.12 16.35
CA ASP A 441 12.98 -4.88 15.11
C ASP A 441 14.02 -4.21 14.20
N GLU A 442 13.97 -2.88 14.12
CA GLU A 442 14.85 -2.05 13.29
C GLU A 442 15.31 -0.81 14.07
N VAL A 443 16.53 -0.34 13.83
CA VAL A 443 17.03 0.93 14.34
C VAL A 443 17.47 1.82 13.19
N MET A 444 16.86 3.00 13.08
CA MET A 444 17.23 4.01 12.10
C MET A 444 18.06 5.11 12.76
N VAL A 445 19.34 5.21 12.38
CA VAL A 445 20.24 6.29 12.80
C VAL A 445 20.21 7.42 11.78
N LEU A 446 19.65 8.57 12.15
CA LEU A 446 19.50 9.73 11.27
C LEU A 446 20.57 10.79 11.56
N ILE A 447 21.50 10.96 10.62
CA ILE A 447 22.57 11.96 10.69
C ILE A 447 22.06 13.30 10.12
N SER A 448 21.80 14.27 10.99
CA SER A 448 21.40 15.63 10.58
C SER A 448 22.55 16.43 9.94
N ARG A 449 22.17 17.40 9.09
CA ARG A 449 23.08 18.36 8.42
C ARG A 449 22.90 19.79 8.98
N PRO A 450 23.40 20.11 10.18
CA PRO A 450 23.17 21.43 10.78
C PRO A 450 23.74 22.56 9.91
N THR A 451 22.90 23.52 9.51
CA THR A 451 23.23 24.64 8.60
C THR A 451 23.98 25.80 9.26
N LYS A 452 24.22 25.75 10.58
CA LYS A 452 24.94 26.79 11.32
C LYS A 452 26.28 26.26 11.81
N ALA A 453 27.37 26.81 11.25
CA ALA A 453 28.79 26.58 11.58
C ALA A 453 29.16 25.12 11.91
N GLY A 454 29.78 24.42 10.96
CA GLY A 454 30.23 23.05 11.12
C GLY A 454 31.04 22.80 12.41
N ARG A 455 30.91 21.57 12.95
CA ARG A 455 31.69 21.15 14.12
C ARG A 455 33.11 20.82 13.66
N LYS A 456 34.09 21.53 14.22
CA LYS A 456 35.50 21.40 13.84
C LYS A 456 36.31 20.66 14.89
N LEU A 457 37.33 19.95 14.43
CA LEU A 457 38.42 19.44 15.24
C LEU A 457 39.32 20.59 15.71
N PRO A 458 40.15 20.38 16.75
CA PRO A 458 41.10 21.40 17.25
C PRO A 458 42.07 21.93 16.18
N ASN A 459 42.39 21.12 15.16
CA ASN A 459 43.21 21.52 14.01
C ASN A 459 42.46 22.34 12.95
N GLY A 460 41.17 22.64 13.16
CA GLY A 460 40.32 23.41 12.25
C GLY A 460 39.61 22.60 11.17
N ARG A 461 39.86 21.29 11.05
CA ARG A 461 39.15 20.41 10.10
C ARG A 461 37.69 20.27 10.51
N GLU A 462 36.78 20.50 9.58
CA GLU A 462 35.34 20.27 9.78
C GLU A 462 35.00 18.79 9.69
N ILE A 463 34.04 18.34 10.52
CA ILE A 463 33.49 16.98 10.48
C ILE A 463 32.16 17.03 9.73
N THR A 464 32.11 16.41 8.54
CA THR A 464 30.93 16.43 7.66
C THR A 464 29.90 15.36 8.03
N ALA A 465 28.73 15.33 7.38
CA ALA A 465 27.76 14.23 7.53
C ALA A 465 28.26 12.93 6.92
N GLU A 466 29.04 13.04 5.85
CA GLU A 466 29.67 11.95 5.15
C GLU A 466 30.78 11.31 6.00
N ASP A 467 31.57 12.11 6.73
CA ASP A 467 32.53 11.61 7.71
C ASP A 467 31.82 10.80 8.81
N SER A 468 30.73 11.35 9.38
CA SER A 468 29.93 10.67 10.39
C SER A 468 29.34 9.35 9.88
N LEU A 469 28.85 9.33 8.64
CA LEU A 469 28.29 8.13 8.02
C LEU A 469 29.34 7.04 7.87
N LYS A 470 30.55 7.38 7.41
CA LYS A 470 31.66 6.43 7.28
C LYS A 470 32.07 5.85 8.63
N ILE A 471 32.16 6.67 9.67
CA ILE A 471 32.50 6.20 11.02
C ILE A 471 31.36 5.32 11.57
N TRP A 472 30.10 5.70 11.37
CA TRP A 472 28.97 4.87 11.80
C TRP A 472 28.94 3.50 11.13
N LYS A 473 29.19 3.43 9.81
CA LYS A 473 29.28 2.15 9.09
C LYS A 473 30.41 1.25 9.60
N LEU A 474 31.50 1.84 10.10
CA LEU A 474 32.57 1.11 10.75
C LEU A 474 32.13 0.58 12.13
N LEU A 475 31.57 1.45 12.98
CA LEU A 475 31.22 1.13 14.37
C LEU A 475 30.03 0.17 14.50
N ALA A 476 29.07 0.23 13.59
CA ALA A 476 27.83 -0.56 13.64
C ALA A 476 27.84 -1.76 12.69
N ILE A 477 28.99 -2.15 12.14
CA ILE A 477 29.10 -3.23 11.15
C ILE A 477 28.52 -4.56 11.64
N ASP A 478 28.59 -4.83 12.94
CA ASP A 478 28.09 -6.06 13.57
C ASP A 478 26.60 -5.99 13.97
N LEU A 479 25.89 -4.92 13.62
CA LEU A 479 24.49 -4.70 13.97
C LEU A 479 23.61 -4.80 12.71
N PRO A 480 23.11 -6.00 12.38
CA PRO A 480 22.43 -6.26 11.11
C PRO A 480 21.04 -5.63 10.99
N ASN A 481 20.46 -5.14 12.09
CA ASN A 481 19.17 -4.47 12.15
C ASN A 481 19.30 -2.95 12.40
N VAL A 482 20.45 -2.37 12.06
CA VAL A 482 20.72 -0.93 12.20
C VAL A 482 21.01 -0.34 10.83
N ASP A 483 20.13 0.55 10.39
CA ASP A 483 20.31 1.35 9.20
C ASP A 483 20.78 2.77 9.55
N ILE A 484 21.70 3.30 8.75
CA ILE A 484 22.31 4.61 8.98
C ILE A 484 22.18 5.44 7.71
N SER A 485 21.51 6.59 7.83
CA SER A 485 21.28 7.50 6.72
C SER A 485 21.57 8.95 7.10
N ILE A 486 21.76 9.79 6.07
CA ILE A 486 21.94 11.23 6.25
C ILE A 486 20.61 11.91 5.94
N SER A 487 20.06 12.65 6.90
CA SER A 487 18.82 13.43 6.71
C SER A 487 19.07 14.72 5.93
N THR A 488 18.03 15.16 5.20
CA THR A 488 17.95 16.46 4.52
C THR A 488 17.79 17.62 5.51
N HIS A 489 17.37 17.33 6.75
CA HIS A 489 17.10 18.35 7.77
C HIS A 489 18.33 18.74 8.60
N ALA A 490 18.37 20.02 8.96
CA ALA A 490 19.40 20.60 9.82
C ALA A 490 19.19 20.28 11.32
N SER A 491 17.95 20.01 11.71
CA SER A 491 17.57 19.67 13.09
C SER A 491 17.44 18.15 13.21
N PRO A 492 18.13 17.50 14.16
CA PRO A 492 17.90 16.09 14.48
C PRO A 492 16.45 15.78 14.83
N ILE A 493 15.75 16.69 15.51
CA ILE A 493 14.35 16.49 15.90
C ILE A 493 13.45 16.48 14.67
N ASN A 494 13.67 17.41 13.72
CA ASN A 494 12.87 17.46 12.50
C ASN A 494 13.14 16.24 11.62
N ALA A 495 14.39 15.76 11.56
CA ALA A 495 14.73 14.53 10.86
C ALA A 495 13.94 13.33 11.39
N ALA A 496 13.78 13.22 12.71
CA ALA A 496 12.96 12.18 13.30
C ALA A 496 11.48 12.38 13.00
N TYR A 497 10.95 13.61 13.09
CA TYR A 497 9.53 13.88 12.78
C TYR A 497 9.17 13.64 11.31
N GLU A 498 10.06 13.93 10.37
CA GLU A 498 9.88 13.56 8.96
C GLU A 498 9.80 12.04 8.80
N TYR A 499 10.68 11.30 9.47
CA TYR A 499 10.71 9.84 9.39
C TYR A 499 9.49 9.16 10.03
N VAL A 500 8.95 9.71 11.11
CA VAL A 500 7.80 9.11 11.83
C VAL A 500 6.45 9.69 11.43
N GLY A 501 6.44 10.73 10.60
CA GLY A 501 5.23 11.42 10.14
C GLY A 501 4.55 10.77 8.95
N GLU A 502 3.49 11.41 8.45
CA GLU A 502 2.59 10.87 7.41
C GLU A 502 3.32 10.35 6.15
N GLU A 503 4.29 11.12 5.66
CA GLU A 503 5.11 10.77 4.48
C GLU A 503 6.30 9.86 4.82
N GLY A 504 6.48 9.51 6.10
CA GLY A 504 7.54 8.63 6.58
C GLY A 504 7.30 7.15 6.27
N PRO A 505 8.35 6.32 6.33
CA PRO A 505 8.29 4.90 5.91
C PRO A 505 7.56 3.96 6.88
N LEU A 506 7.10 4.45 8.04
CA LEU A 506 6.36 3.64 9.01
C LEU A 506 4.95 3.31 8.49
N LYS A 507 4.45 2.13 8.87
CA LYS A 507 3.13 1.62 8.50
C LYS A 507 2.17 1.65 9.69
N THR A 508 0.88 1.75 9.41
CA THR A 508 -0.16 1.60 10.44
C THR A 508 0.00 0.26 11.15
N GLY A 509 -0.02 0.28 12.48
CA GLY A 509 0.25 -0.85 13.36
C GLY A 509 1.69 -0.90 13.91
N ASP A 510 2.65 -0.19 13.29
CA ASP A 510 4.04 -0.14 13.79
C ASP A 510 4.11 0.56 15.16
N LYS A 511 5.13 0.17 15.94
CA LYS A 511 5.51 0.85 17.18
C LYS A 511 6.79 1.64 16.95
N VAL A 512 6.87 2.85 17.48
CA VAL A 512 8.06 3.69 17.32
C VAL A 512 8.67 4.07 18.66
N ILE A 513 10.00 3.94 18.73
CA ILE A 513 10.83 4.41 19.84
C ILE A 513 11.61 5.63 19.37
N LEU A 514 11.38 6.77 20.02
CA LEU A 514 12.20 7.96 19.78
C LEU A 514 13.42 7.93 20.69
N GLY A 515 14.56 7.52 20.12
CA GLY A 515 15.80 7.30 20.83
C GLY A 515 16.23 8.54 21.60
N CYS A 516 16.45 8.40 22.91
CA CYS A 516 16.92 9.46 23.81
C CYS A 516 17.67 8.89 25.01
N SER A 517 18.36 9.76 25.74
CA SER A 517 19.00 9.40 27.00
C SER A 517 18.07 9.59 28.20
N ALA A 518 18.26 8.77 29.23
CA ALA A 518 17.66 8.99 30.55
C ALA A 518 18.33 10.16 31.31
N LYS A 519 19.56 10.54 30.91
CA LYS A 519 20.33 11.64 31.53
C LYS A 519 19.62 12.99 31.31
N ASP A 520 19.65 13.85 32.33
CA ASP A 520 19.15 15.23 32.28
C ASP A 520 17.69 15.38 31.80
N CYS A 521 16.90 14.30 31.90
CA CYS A 521 15.58 14.21 31.29
C CYS A 521 15.56 14.51 29.77
N ASP A 522 16.57 14.10 29.02
CA ASP A 522 16.68 14.31 27.56
C ASP A 522 15.44 13.79 26.80
N TRP A 523 14.77 12.75 27.31
CA TRP A 523 13.46 12.29 26.81
C TRP A 523 12.40 13.39 26.69
N LYS A 524 12.47 14.48 27.47
CA LYS A 524 11.57 15.64 27.37
C LYS A 524 11.68 16.38 26.05
N ARG A 525 12.75 16.19 25.27
CA ARG A 525 12.85 16.74 23.90
C ARG A 525 11.75 16.24 22.97
N TRP A 526 11.16 15.10 23.31
CA TRP A 526 10.04 14.47 22.60
C TRP A 526 8.67 14.89 23.14
N THR A 527 8.61 15.91 24.00
CA THR A 527 7.33 16.46 24.47
C THR A 527 6.53 16.97 23.29
N GLY A 528 5.33 16.41 23.10
CA GLY A 528 4.47 16.73 21.96
C GLY A 528 4.89 16.08 20.64
N ALA A 529 5.70 15.02 20.68
CA ALA A 529 6.02 14.22 19.49
C ALA A 529 4.78 13.51 18.92
N GLU A 530 3.80 13.16 19.75
CA GLU A 530 2.55 12.47 19.38
C GLU A 530 1.84 13.10 18.18
N LYS A 531 1.83 14.44 18.08
CA LYS A 531 1.17 15.17 16.97
C LYS A 531 1.87 15.06 15.62
N TYR A 532 3.08 14.50 15.59
CA TYR A 532 3.87 14.29 14.38
C TYR A 532 3.96 12.80 14.03
N ILE A 533 3.37 11.92 14.83
CA ILE A 533 3.35 10.49 14.56
C ILE A 533 2.25 10.23 13.53
N LYS A 534 2.59 9.45 12.51
CA LYS A 534 1.65 9.00 11.49
C LYS A 534 0.43 8.32 12.08
N ASP A 535 -0.73 8.56 11.52
CA ASP A 535 -1.98 7.96 11.97
C ASP A 535 -1.89 6.41 11.97
N GLY A 536 -2.18 5.84 13.14
CA GLY A 536 -2.12 4.39 13.37
C GLY A 536 -0.75 3.83 13.74
N VAL A 537 0.29 4.66 13.92
CA VAL A 537 1.57 4.25 14.52
C VAL A 537 1.56 4.53 16.03
N GLU A 538 1.97 3.56 16.84
CA GLU A 538 2.03 3.68 18.30
C GLU A 538 3.37 4.25 18.76
N LEU A 539 3.37 5.42 19.39
CA LEU A 539 4.58 5.96 20.04
C LEU A 539 4.78 5.33 21.43
N LEU A 540 5.87 4.57 21.58
CA LEU A 540 6.29 4.09 22.89
C LEU A 540 6.80 5.26 23.75
N THR A 541 6.41 5.27 25.02
CA THR A 541 6.65 6.41 25.91
C THR A 541 8.15 6.75 25.98
N PRO A 542 8.59 7.97 25.56
CA PRO A 542 10.01 8.31 25.51
C PRO A 542 10.73 8.18 26.85
N LYS A 543 10.03 8.42 27.96
CA LYS A 543 10.58 8.21 29.32
C LYS A 543 10.79 6.72 29.63
N GLY A 544 9.89 5.85 29.18
CA GLY A 544 9.95 4.41 29.43
C GLY A 544 11.02 3.70 28.59
N THR A 545 11.36 4.26 27.43
CA THR A 545 12.36 3.70 26.51
C THR A 545 13.73 4.38 26.60
N ALA A 546 13.88 5.42 27.43
CA ALA A 546 15.13 6.18 27.56
C ALA A 546 16.27 5.32 28.10
N VAL A 547 17.44 5.38 27.46
CA VAL A 547 18.59 4.56 27.86
C VAL A 547 19.54 5.30 28.80
N THR A 548 20.04 4.59 29.80
CA THR A 548 21.16 5.06 30.63
C THR A 548 22.43 5.12 29.77
N PRO A 549 23.10 6.28 29.68
CA PRO A 549 24.28 6.42 28.82
C PRO A 549 25.46 5.63 29.36
N MET A 550 26.27 5.06 28.45
CA MET A 550 27.55 4.44 28.81
C MET A 550 28.49 5.47 29.43
N GLN A 551 29.15 5.06 30.51
CA GLN A 551 30.18 5.83 31.19
C GLN A 551 31.57 5.31 30.81
N ARG A 552 32.55 6.22 30.81
CA ARG A 552 33.97 5.89 30.73
C ARG A 552 34.49 5.37 32.07
N LYS A 553 35.77 4.97 32.11
CA LYS A 553 36.44 4.44 33.32
C LYS A 553 36.48 5.43 34.49
N ASP A 554 36.26 6.72 34.23
CA ASP A 554 36.23 7.83 35.19
C ASP A 554 34.81 8.24 35.62
N ASP A 555 33.80 7.39 35.34
CA ASP A 555 32.37 7.65 35.55
C ASP A 555 31.79 8.85 34.74
N ILE A 556 32.56 9.40 33.79
CA ILE A 556 32.10 10.47 32.92
C ILE A 556 31.40 9.88 31.69
N PRO A 557 30.17 10.29 31.35
CA PRO A 557 29.51 9.86 30.11
C PRO A 557 30.30 10.29 28.87
N PHE A 558 30.37 9.43 27.87
CA PHE A 558 30.99 9.78 26.59
C PHE A 558 30.36 11.03 25.96
N SER A 559 31.21 11.92 25.44
CA SER A 559 30.75 13.10 24.70
C SER A 559 31.51 13.30 23.39
N ALA A 560 30.81 13.76 22.36
CA ALA A 560 31.43 14.12 21.09
C ALA A 560 32.40 15.30 21.23
N THR A 561 32.31 16.11 22.28
CA THR A 561 33.26 17.19 22.54
C THR A 561 34.61 16.65 23.01
N ASP A 562 34.58 15.72 23.96
CA ASP A 562 35.80 15.09 24.46
C ASP A 562 36.46 14.26 23.36
N PHE A 563 35.64 13.58 22.54
CA PHE A 563 36.18 12.83 21.42
C PHE A 563 36.88 13.73 20.40
N ARG A 564 36.32 14.91 20.08
CA ARG A 564 37.00 15.89 19.21
C ARG A 564 38.30 16.39 19.82
N ASN A 565 38.37 16.55 21.14
CA ASN A 565 39.60 16.95 21.82
C ASN A 565 40.69 15.87 21.72
N ALA A 566 40.32 14.60 21.93
CA ALA A 566 41.22 13.45 21.76
C ALA A 566 41.77 13.37 20.32
N LEU A 567 40.90 13.54 19.32
CA LEU A 567 41.30 13.62 17.90
C LEU A 567 42.18 14.85 17.57
N GLY A 568 42.28 15.82 18.48
CA GLY A 568 43.22 16.93 18.37
C GLY A 568 44.69 16.49 18.50
N ASN A 569 44.95 15.30 19.05
CA ASN A 569 46.27 14.69 19.13
C ASN A 569 46.24 13.25 18.55
N PRO A 570 46.32 13.09 17.21
CA PRO A 570 46.24 11.78 16.54
C PRO A 570 47.26 10.73 17.01
N ASN A 571 48.37 11.18 17.61
CA ASN A 571 49.41 10.30 18.13
C ASN A 571 49.02 9.63 19.46
N ASN A 572 48.03 10.17 20.18
CA ASN A 572 47.50 9.57 21.41
C ASN A 572 46.42 8.53 21.10
N ARG A 573 46.87 7.39 20.55
CA ARG A 573 45.97 6.34 20.06
C ARG A 573 45.13 5.71 21.16
N ASP A 574 45.65 5.60 22.38
CA ASP A 574 44.94 5.03 23.53
C ASP A 574 43.72 5.88 23.94
N GLU A 575 43.87 7.21 23.92
CA GLU A 575 42.78 8.14 24.21
C GLU A 575 41.69 8.09 23.15
N ILE A 576 42.07 7.90 21.88
CA ILE A 576 41.12 7.73 20.76
C ILE A 576 40.43 6.37 20.84
N ALA A 577 41.16 5.31 21.17
CA ALA A 577 40.65 3.96 21.31
C ALA A 577 39.53 3.85 22.34
N GLU A 578 39.55 4.66 23.41
CA GLU A 578 38.46 4.69 24.39
C GLU A 578 37.11 5.03 23.73
N PHE A 579 37.10 5.91 22.72
CA PHE A 579 35.89 6.38 22.06
C PHE A 579 35.41 5.50 20.90
N VAL A 580 36.27 4.68 20.29
CA VAL A 580 35.90 3.92 19.08
C VAL A 580 36.34 2.46 19.06
N GLY A 581 37.09 1.99 20.06
CA GLY A 581 37.75 0.68 20.05
C GLY A 581 39.13 0.75 19.38
N GLU A 582 40.09 -0.04 19.88
CA GLU A 582 41.48 -0.07 19.40
C GLU A 582 41.56 -0.41 17.91
N GLU A 583 40.71 -1.34 17.47
CA GLU A 583 40.60 -1.85 16.10
C GLU A 583 40.12 -0.79 15.09
N ASN A 584 39.44 0.25 15.56
CA ASN A 584 38.85 1.28 14.71
C ASN A 584 39.67 2.56 14.62
N VAL A 585 40.70 2.72 15.46
CA VAL A 585 41.50 3.95 15.57
C VAL A 585 42.08 4.38 14.22
N ASP A 586 42.77 3.47 13.52
CA ASP A 586 43.39 3.78 12.23
C ASP A 586 42.38 4.20 11.17
N ASN A 587 41.28 3.44 11.08
CA ASN A 587 40.23 3.71 10.11
C ASN A 587 39.55 5.05 10.37
N VAL A 588 39.33 5.41 11.63
CA VAL A 588 38.75 6.71 12.01
C VAL A 588 39.71 7.86 11.71
N LEU A 589 41.00 7.71 12.04
CA LEU A 589 42.02 8.70 11.71
C LEU A 589 42.12 8.89 10.18
N LYS A 590 42.07 7.80 9.41
CA LYS A 590 42.05 7.81 7.96
C LYS A 590 40.82 8.51 7.37
N ILE A 591 39.62 8.17 7.85
CA ILE A 591 38.37 8.84 7.44
C ILE A 591 38.48 10.35 7.67
N LEU A 592 39.08 10.73 8.80
CA LEU A 592 39.26 12.12 9.20
C LEU A 592 40.53 12.76 8.60
N GLY A 593 41.30 12.08 7.74
CA GLY A 593 42.52 12.62 7.14
C GLY A 593 43.56 13.10 8.17
N LEU A 594 43.64 12.39 9.31
CA LEU A 594 44.54 12.67 10.43
C LEU A 594 45.73 11.70 10.49
N GLU A 595 45.96 10.90 9.44
CA GLU A 595 47.11 10.00 9.37
C GLU A 595 48.41 10.79 9.53
N GLY A 596 49.18 10.45 10.56
CA GLY A 596 50.52 10.98 10.74
C GLY A 596 51.42 10.54 9.58
N LYS A 597 52.28 11.43 9.07
CA LYS A 597 53.47 10.99 8.34
C LYS A 597 54.25 10.09 9.29
N VAL A 598 54.38 8.81 8.95
CA VAL A 598 55.24 7.88 9.68
C VAL A 598 56.67 8.41 9.56
N ASP A 599 57.22 8.94 10.64
CA ASP A 599 58.65 9.23 10.72
C ASP A 599 59.39 7.89 10.68
N GLU A 600 60.16 7.69 9.60
CA GLU A 600 61.13 6.61 9.46
C GLU A 600 62.21 6.71 10.54
N ILE A 601 62.05 6.02 11.67
CA ILE A 601 63.19 5.69 12.54
C ILE A 601 63.05 4.26 13.09
N ALA A 602 64.12 3.49 12.81
CA ALA A 602 64.56 2.26 13.45
C ALA A 602 63.95 0.92 13.00
N THR A 603 64.51 0.39 11.91
CA THR A 603 65.10 -0.97 11.92
C THR A 603 66.40 -0.97 11.13
N ALA A 604 67.50 -0.72 11.83
CA ALA A 604 68.82 -1.16 11.39
C ALA A 604 68.89 -2.68 11.53
N GLY A 605 69.12 -3.41 10.45
CA GLY A 605 69.31 -4.85 10.53
C GLY A 605 69.20 -5.61 9.20
N GLY A 606 70.25 -5.57 8.40
CA GLY A 606 70.76 -6.77 7.73
C GLY A 606 70.10 -7.27 6.43
N VAL A 607 70.94 -7.28 5.40
CA VAL A 607 71.06 -8.31 4.33
C VAL A 607 70.15 -8.20 3.10
N GLY A 608 70.65 -7.46 2.09
CA GLY A 608 71.04 -8.02 0.79
C GLY A 608 69.98 -8.43 -0.24
N GLY A 609 69.93 -7.71 -1.38
CA GLY A 609 69.46 -8.28 -2.66
C GLY A 609 68.89 -7.30 -3.69
N SER A 610 69.73 -6.86 -4.65
CA SER A 610 69.47 -6.46 -6.06
C SER A 610 68.11 -5.80 -6.42
N VAL A 611 68.00 -4.50 -6.71
CA VAL A 611 68.41 -3.71 -7.90
C VAL A 611 67.72 -4.06 -9.23
N GLY A 612 66.92 -3.09 -9.70
CA GLY A 612 66.49 -2.80 -11.07
C GLY A 612 65.32 -1.80 -11.00
N SER A 613 65.31 -0.60 -11.57
CA SER A 613 66.08 0.01 -12.65
C SER A 613 65.63 1.49 -12.83
N VAL A 614 66.58 2.38 -13.18
CA VAL A 614 66.45 3.58 -14.07
C VAL A 614 65.61 4.77 -13.52
N GLN A 615 66.12 5.96 -13.15
CA GLN A 615 67.05 6.96 -13.73
C GLN A 615 66.34 8.14 -14.45
N GLY A 616 66.68 9.36 -13.98
CA GLY A 616 66.36 10.69 -14.54
C GLY A 616 65.88 11.62 -13.43
N GLY A 617 66.66 12.53 -12.80
CA GLY A 617 67.63 13.49 -13.33
C GLY A 617 66.87 14.68 -13.94
N SER A 618 66.95 15.95 -13.54
CA SER A 618 67.72 16.71 -12.54
C SER A 618 67.30 18.20 -12.68
N ILE A 619 67.81 19.08 -11.79
CA ILE A 619 68.02 20.55 -11.95
C ILE A 619 67.05 21.51 -11.19
N SER A 620 67.37 21.69 -9.90
CA SER A 620 67.81 22.93 -9.21
C SER A 620 67.22 24.35 -9.47
N VAL A 621 66.64 24.94 -8.39
CA VAL A 621 67.00 26.21 -7.64
C VAL A 621 66.86 27.57 -8.41
N PRO A 622 66.62 28.79 -7.82
CA PRO A 622 66.66 29.25 -6.40
C PRO A 622 65.57 30.23 -5.84
N LEU A 623 65.61 30.33 -4.51
CA LEU A 623 65.56 31.49 -3.58
C LEU A 623 64.98 32.88 -3.94
N GLY A 624 64.33 33.47 -2.92
CA GLY A 624 64.35 34.91 -2.58
C GLY A 624 63.23 35.26 -1.58
N SER A 625 63.48 35.36 -0.26
CA SER A 625 63.74 36.62 0.51
C SER A 625 62.65 37.69 0.35
N GLY A 626 62.00 38.29 1.35
CA GLY A 626 62.19 38.29 2.80
C GLY A 626 61.23 39.30 3.46
N SER A 627 61.07 39.10 4.78
CA SER A 627 60.91 40.12 5.85
C SER A 627 59.64 40.98 6.03
N GLY A 628 59.15 41.04 7.29
CA GLY A 628 58.14 42.03 7.71
C GLY A 628 57.47 41.81 9.09
N GLU A 629 58.26 41.79 10.15
CA GLU A 629 58.01 42.09 11.58
C GLU A 629 56.62 42.45 12.21
N THR A 630 56.37 41.79 13.35
CA THR A 630 55.92 42.26 14.70
C THR A 630 54.50 42.75 15.06
N LYS A 631 53.89 41.95 15.97
CA LYS A 631 53.17 42.24 17.25
C LYS A 631 52.18 43.43 17.36
N LYS A 632 50.95 43.12 17.81
CA LYS A 632 50.34 43.71 19.03
C LYS A 632 49.14 42.92 19.57
N LYS A 633 49.14 42.67 20.90
CA LYS A 633 48.02 42.17 21.71
C LYS A 633 47.04 43.31 22.00
N THR A 634 45.74 43.02 22.06
CA THR A 634 44.74 43.84 22.77
C THR A 634 43.68 42.98 23.47
N ALA A 635 43.18 43.51 24.59
CA ALA A 635 42.59 42.80 25.71
C ALA A 635 41.06 42.63 25.68
N LYS A 636 40.60 41.73 26.56
CA LYS A 636 39.21 41.33 26.90
C LYS A 636 38.27 42.50 27.24
N LYS A 637 36.99 42.41 26.84
CA LYS A 637 35.84 43.10 27.46
C LYS A 637 34.83 42.08 28.01
N LYS A 638 34.52 42.16 29.31
CA LYS A 638 33.45 41.42 30.01
C LYS A 638 32.09 42.11 29.78
N ARG A 639 30.99 41.35 29.66
CA ARG A 639 29.59 41.83 29.79
C ARG A 639 28.90 41.14 30.98
N LYS A 640 28.09 41.92 31.72
CA LYS A 640 27.36 41.58 32.97
C LYS A 640 25.99 40.91 32.68
N PRO A 641 25.39 40.18 33.64
CA PRO A 641 24.08 39.54 33.50
C PRO A 641 22.91 40.52 33.75
N ILE A 642 21.76 40.23 33.15
CA ILE A 642 20.50 40.98 33.23
C ILE A 642 19.63 40.39 34.36
N VAL A 643 19.03 41.24 35.19
CA VAL A 643 18.08 40.89 36.26
C VAL A 643 16.69 41.39 35.84
N MET A 644 15.69 40.50 35.79
CA MET A 644 14.28 40.85 35.54
C MET A 644 13.64 41.45 36.80
N LYS A 645 12.74 42.43 36.64
CA LYS A 645 12.07 43.15 37.73
C LYS A 645 10.69 42.55 38.04
N ASP A 646 10.28 42.63 39.31
CA ASP A 646 9.05 42.05 39.89
C ASP A 646 7.72 42.52 39.28
N GLU A 647 7.70 43.57 38.46
CA GLU A 647 6.48 44.07 37.80
C GLU A 647 5.92 43.08 36.76
N ASP A 648 6.79 42.27 36.14
CA ASP A 648 6.38 41.26 35.15
C ASP A 648 5.66 40.05 35.79
N LEU A 649 5.92 39.78 37.08
CA LEU A 649 5.27 38.69 37.82
C LEU A 649 3.83 39.04 38.23
N ALA A 650 3.55 40.32 38.48
CA ALA A 650 2.23 40.79 38.87
C ALA A 650 1.22 40.68 37.71
N ILE A 651 1.65 41.01 36.48
CA ILE A 651 0.83 40.90 35.27
C ILE A 651 0.51 39.43 34.97
N ALA A 652 1.49 38.53 35.12
CA ALA A 652 1.28 37.10 34.93
C ALA A 652 0.25 36.52 35.91
N ASN A 653 0.25 36.98 37.16
CA ASN A 653 -0.69 36.52 38.18
C ASN A 653 -2.12 37.08 37.96
N GLU A 654 -2.26 38.32 37.50
CA GLU A 654 -3.56 38.91 37.16
C GLU A 654 -4.23 38.17 35.99
N VAL A 655 -3.44 37.82 34.96
CA VAL A 655 -3.90 37.02 33.82
C VAL A 655 -4.34 35.62 34.25
N LEU A 656 -3.57 34.97 35.13
CA LEU A 656 -3.91 33.64 35.65
C LEU A 656 -5.18 33.64 36.51
N ARG A 657 -5.42 34.73 37.26
CA ARG A 657 -6.64 34.95 38.04
C ARG A 657 -7.87 35.12 37.15
N LEU A 658 -7.77 35.92 36.09
CA LEU A 658 -8.85 36.15 35.11
C LEU A 658 -9.21 34.88 34.32
N ILE A 659 -8.24 34.01 34.06
CA ILE A 659 -8.48 32.71 33.40
C ILE A 659 -9.24 31.76 34.34
N LYS A 660 -8.95 31.76 35.65
CA LYS A 660 -9.67 30.96 36.64
C LYS A 660 -11.09 31.48 36.90
N GLU A 661 -11.29 32.79 36.97
CA GLU A 661 -12.62 33.40 37.16
C GLU A 661 -13.57 33.16 35.96
N ARG A 662 -13.03 32.92 34.75
CA ARG A 662 -13.82 32.60 33.55
C ARG A 662 -14.10 31.12 33.33
N GLY A 663 -13.66 30.22 34.23
CA GLY A 663 -13.99 28.80 34.18
C GLY A 663 -13.45 28.02 32.97
N ILE A 664 -12.42 28.55 32.29
CA ILE A 664 -11.85 27.98 31.05
C ILE A 664 -10.85 26.84 31.34
N LEU A 665 -10.48 26.61 32.60
CA LEU A 665 -9.68 25.47 33.02
C LEU A 665 -10.40 24.75 34.18
N ARG A 666 -10.79 23.50 33.94
CA ARG A 666 -11.00 22.50 35.00
C ARG A 666 -9.72 21.68 35.17
#